data_AF-A0A3D1UUW6-F1
#
_entry.id   AF-A0A3D1UUW6-F1
#
_cell.length_a   1.000
_cell.length_b   1.000
_cell.length_c   1.000
_cell.angle_alpha   90.00
_cell.angle_beta   90.00
_cell.angle_gamma   90.00
#
_symmetry.space_group_name_H-M   'P 1'
#
loop_
_entity.id
_entity.type
_entity.pdbx_description
1 polymer ?
#
loop_
_entity_poly.entity_id
_entity_poly.type
_entity_poly.pdbx_seq_one_letter_code
_entity_poly.pdbx_strand_id
1 'polypeptide(L)'
;MLPDFPSPRGREAWLFLEELKQPFEYRVQWTAGAEPGNHELDLRQGIRFQPEFPDAGSLETVNRVFRSFLAKLPEGGFPVRTLQCGELSGEDYRFRITEKEICIEAGDAEGIRRGIYAFIDELRGNRGPFMEKGERTFRHWLGNRISRCFFGPIKRAPFFRDELMDEMDYYPDEYLNRLAGEGVNGLWLTIAFRDLCRTSFCPPSPDRERRLAKLRDTVSRCLRYGIRTWAFCIEPTGLFPGDILLEKHPELKGAPTWDRFAFCPSTESGRQYIYESVKDLFTQVPKLGGILNISYGERPTTCLSSANVVNESPVKCPRCAAVPKWEILFRSLSAMRSGMPESAQLISWLYMARPTSRSEWVFRIAEHTPENVILQYNLESNGTKMQLGKPRKGGDYWLSYTGPSQDFREIAGRAAKTGTALSAKIQVGCSHEVATVPFVPVPGLLYRKYREMKLCGVSSVMQCWYFGNYPGLMNRAAGMLAREDFANSDEDDFLVRLARPEWGEKAPAVAAAWKMLGDAYENYPLDNMMQYYGPMHSGVIWPLFPEIALKPLAPTWKPDFGYSGDVIGECLGNHTLEEAVILTRRMADGWEKGLKLWQSCGSHPDIGVAEALSIQFRSASDILNFYLLREKLIAGIRPATTLDAMEEIVRREIGNSERLIPLCKADSRLGFHSEAESHQYDPDRLHWRISQLKNLLLHDFPAIRRNHCIPRSAEVPSYRGGWIAVGTMRWCAEWKQDGLHFRLQCRENADCETDKVLIATLNRPATGMPWLIEAFSDGRKTDNRGGSEVQISRRPGGWDAEVFLPCSRRADDRMKLPFYFLLIRQNQTIGKEDRNYCWPPSRVVPRLRLNFSIYSPENFGCFPENNG
;
A
#
# COMPACT_ATOMS: atom_id res chain seq x y z
N MET A 1 27.54 -12.42 25.29
CA MET A 1 26.96 -12.87 24.00
C MET A 1 25.69 -12.06 23.79
N LEU A 2 25.53 -11.43 22.62
CA LEU A 2 24.33 -10.64 22.33
C LEU A 2 23.13 -11.58 22.13
N PRO A 3 21.91 -11.17 22.50
CA PRO A 3 20.72 -11.98 22.26
C PRO A 3 20.44 -12.10 20.76
N ASP A 4 19.90 -13.26 20.36
CA ASP A 4 19.39 -13.47 19.00
C ASP A 4 18.20 -12.58 18.70
N PHE A 5 17.97 -12.30 17.41
CA PHE A 5 16.83 -11.50 16.98
C PHE A 5 15.50 -12.24 17.25
N PRO A 6 14.55 -11.65 18.00
CA PRO A 6 13.31 -12.32 18.36
C PRO A 6 12.42 -12.67 17.15
N SER A 7 11.92 -13.91 17.12
CA SER A 7 10.94 -14.35 16.13
C SER A 7 9.64 -13.52 16.20
N PRO A 8 8.91 -13.36 15.09
CA PRO A 8 7.63 -12.66 15.10
C PRO A 8 6.63 -13.36 16.02
N ARG A 9 5.84 -12.59 16.77
CA ARG A 9 4.73 -13.12 17.57
C ARG A 9 3.60 -13.63 16.66
N GLY A 10 2.88 -14.65 17.12
CA GLY A 10 1.75 -15.24 16.40
C GLY A 10 0.45 -14.46 16.58
N ARG A 11 -0.68 -15.09 16.23
CA ARG A 11 -2.02 -14.49 16.32
C ARG A 11 -2.43 -14.16 17.75
N GLU A 12 -1.84 -14.81 18.74
CA GLU A 12 -2.06 -14.53 20.17
C GLU A 12 -1.69 -13.08 20.57
N ALA A 13 -0.85 -12.40 19.77
CA ALA A 13 -0.51 -11.01 19.99
C ALA A 13 -1.54 -10.01 19.40
N TRP A 14 -2.58 -10.49 18.70
CA TRP A 14 -3.58 -9.63 18.04
C TRP A 14 -4.66 -9.19 19.03
N LEU A 15 -4.25 -8.55 20.13
CA LEU A 15 -5.14 -8.17 21.23
C LEU A 15 -6.22 -7.15 20.80
N PHE A 16 -6.01 -6.44 19.69
CA PHE A 16 -7.01 -5.55 19.08
C PHE A 16 -8.27 -6.30 18.65
N LEU A 17 -8.24 -7.63 18.46
CA LEU A 17 -9.43 -8.41 18.14
C LEU A 17 -10.48 -8.34 19.25
N GLU A 18 -10.05 -8.30 20.51
CA GLU A 18 -10.97 -8.16 21.63
C GLU A 18 -11.56 -6.75 21.68
N GLU A 19 -10.75 -5.73 21.39
CA GLU A 19 -11.23 -4.34 21.27
C GLU A 19 -12.30 -4.21 20.18
N LEU A 20 -12.12 -4.86 19.03
CA LEU A 20 -13.05 -4.81 17.90
C LEU A 20 -14.38 -5.54 18.15
N LYS A 21 -14.46 -6.37 19.19
CA LYS A 21 -15.71 -7.00 19.64
C LYS A 21 -16.46 -6.14 20.66
N GLN A 22 -15.78 -5.17 21.29
CA GLN A 22 -16.41 -4.32 22.30
C GLN A 22 -17.27 -3.21 21.65
N PRO A 23 -18.43 -2.90 22.24
CA PRO A 23 -19.28 -1.80 21.80
C PRO A 23 -18.50 -0.49 21.68
N PHE A 24 -18.67 0.21 20.55
CA PHE A 24 -18.07 1.53 20.40
C PHE A 24 -18.80 2.57 21.27
N GLU A 25 -18.05 3.30 22.10
CA GLU A 25 -18.61 4.29 23.01
C GLU A 25 -18.64 5.70 22.40
N TYR A 26 -19.84 6.19 22.06
CA TYR A 26 -20.03 7.57 21.60
C TYR A 26 -20.02 8.57 22.76
N ARG A 27 -18.88 9.22 23.00
CA ARG A 27 -18.72 10.24 24.05
C ARG A 27 -19.15 11.64 23.58
N VAL A 28 -19.64 12.46 24.50
CA VAL A 28 -20.02 13.87 24.28
C VAL A 28 -19.02 14.80 24.94
N GLN A 29 -18.87 16.01 24.39
CA GLN A 29 -17.95 17.06 24.89
C GLN A 29 -18.70 18.36 25.24
N TRP A 30 -19.90 18.24 25.81
CA TRP A 30 -20.75 19.40 26.12
C TRP A 30 -20.15 20.28 27.21
N THR A 31 -20.23 21.59 27.00
CA THR A 31 -19.78 22.61 27.94
C THR A 31 -20.81 22.77 29.06
N ALA A 32 -20.36 22.59 30.31
CA ALA A 32 -21.21 22.77 31.48
C ALA A 32 -21.76 24.20 31.55
N GLY A 33 -23.07 24.35 31.75
CA GLY A 33 -23.74 25.65 31.82
C GLY A 33 -23.89 26.38 30.48
N ALA A 34 -23.62 25.73 29.35
CA ALA A 34 -23.95 26.29 28.05
C ALA A 34 -25.47 26.47 27.91
N GLU A 35 -25.88 27.58 27.31
CA GLU A 35 -27.28 27.87 26.98
C GLU A 35 -27.49 27.83 25.45
N PRO A 36 -28.68 27.40 25.00
CA PRO A 36 -29.02 27.34 23.58
C PRO A 36 -29.15 28.74 23.00
N GLY A 37 -28.65 28.93 21.78
CA GLY A 37 -28.92 30.13 20.99
C GLY A 37 -30.37 30.16 20.49
N ASN A 38 -30.84 31.35 20.06
CA ASN A 38 -32.21 31.52 19.55
C ASN A 38 -32.55 30.64 18.31
N HIS A 39 -31.52 30.22 17.57
CA HIS A 39 -31.63 29.35 16.40
C HIS A 39 -31.47 27.86 16.76
N GLU A 40 -31.15 27.53 18.02
CA GLU A 40 -30.96 26.15 18.46
C GLU A 40 -32.24 25.63 19.17
N LEU A 41 -32.48 24.34 19.04
CA LEU A 41 -33.47 23.59 19.80
C LEU A 41 -32.80 23.00 21.04
N ASP A 42 -33.43 23.18 22.21
CA ASP A 42 -32.93 22.68 23.49
C ASP A 42 -33.41 21.25 23.77
N LEU A 43 -32.51 20.28 23.74
CA LEU A 43 -32.81 18.86 23.96
C LEU A 43 -32.53 18.40 25.39
N ARG A 44 -32.32 19.31 26.35
CA ARG A 44 -32.13 18.97 27.78
C ARG A 44 -33.31 18.21 28.38
N GLN A 45 -34.52 18.44 27.87
CA GLN A 45 -35.73 17.71 28.29
C GLN A 45 -35.74 16.24 27.81
N GLY A 46 -34.80 15.88 26.94
CA GLY A 46 -34.60 14.55 26.40
C GLY A 46 -35.09 14.37 24.95
N ILE A 47 -34.94 13.14 24.45
CA ILE A 47 -35.26 12.75 23.07
C ILE A 47 -36.05 11.45 23.07
N ARG A 48 -37.15 11.40 22.32
CA ARG A 48 -37.94 10.19 22.07
C ARG A 48 -37.78 9.70 20.63
N PHE A 49 -37.09 8.58 20.45
CA PHE A 49 -36.86 8.01 19.12
C PHE A 49 -38.06 7.23 18.58
N GLN A 50 -38.50 7.58 17.37
CA GLN A 50 -39.64 7.01 16.66
C GLN A 50 -39.20 6.55 15.26
N PRO A 51 -38.76 5.28 15.09
CA PRO A 51 -38.31 4.76 13.80
C PRO A 51 -39.49 4.48 12.87
N GLU A 52 -40.00 5.50 12.17
CA GLU A 52 -41.20 5.42 11.33
C GLU A 52 -40.91 5.16 9.84
N PHE A 53 -39.63 5.10 9.45
CA PHE A 53 -39.23 4.77 8.08
C PHE A 53 -39.62 3.32 7.75
N PRO A 54 -40.27 3.05 6.61
CA PRO A 54 -40.66 1.71 6.23
C PRO A 54 -39.44 0.87 5.84
N ASP A 55 -38.98 0.01 6.75
CA ASP A 55 -37.83 -0.88 6.56
C ASP A 55 -38.13 -2.31 7.04
N ALA A 56 -37.62 -3.29 6.29
CA ALA A 56 -37.78 -4.72 6.60
C ALA A 56 -36.67 -5.26 7.53
N GLY A 57 -36.20 -4.43 8.48
CA GLY A 57 -35.22 -4.78 9.50
C GLY A 57 -33.75 -4.52 9.14
N SER A 58 -33.45 -3.93 7.98
CA SER A 58 -32.07 -3.56 7.63
C SER A 58 -31.47 -2.50 8.57
N LEU A 59 -32.31 -1.69 9.23
CA LEU A 59 -31.91 -0.62 10.14
C LEU A 59 -31.81 -1.05 11.61
N GLU A 60 -32.05 -2.32 11.95
CA GLU A 60 -32.05 -2.79 13.34
C GLU A 60 -30.73 -2.46 14.07
N THR A 61 -29.59 -2.68 13.41
CA THR A 61 -28.26 -2.42 13.96
C THR A 61 -28.05 -0.94 14.31
N VAL A 62 -28.36 -0.03 13.39
CA VAL A 62 -28.19 1.42 13.60
C VAL A 62 -29.22 1.97 14.58
N ASN A 63 -30.44 1.43 14.59
CA ASN A 63 -31.47 1.79 15.56
C ASN A 63 -31.04 1.40 16.98
N ARG A 64 -30.40 0.24 17.16
CA ARG A 64 -29.83 -0.17 18.45
C ARG A 64 -28.72 0.77 18.90
N VAL A 65 -27.81 1.14 17.99
CA VAL A 65 -26.75 2.12 18.26
C VAL A 65 -27.33 3.46 18.69
N PHE A 66 -28.35 3.94 17.98
CA PHE A 66 -28.98 5.20 18.29
C PHE A 66 -29.68 5.19 19.64
N ARG A 67 -30.44 4.14 19.96
CA ARG A 67 -31.05 3.96 21.29
C ARG A 67 -30.01 3.94 22.41
N SER A 68 -28.90 3.24 22.21
CA SER A 68 -27.79 3.20 23.16
C SER A 68 -27.17 4.58 23.39
N PHE A 69 -26.98 5.36 22.33
CA PHE A 69 -26.51 6.73 22.43
C PHE A 69 -27.52 7.64 23.16
N LEU A 70 -28.80 7.54 22.83
CA LEU A 70 -29.87 8.34 23.42
C LEU A 70 -30.15 8.00 24.89
N ALA A 71 -29.85 6.78 25.36
CA ALA A 71 -29.99 6.41 26.77
C ALA A 71 -29.14 7.27 27.74
N LYS A 72 -28.23 8.09 27.20
CA LYS A 72 -27.45 9.09 27.94
C LYS A 72 -28.23 10.39 28.20
N LEU A 73 -29.37 10.57 27.55
CA LEU A 73 -30.30 11.69 27.70
C LEU A 73 -31.58 11.23 28.42
N PRO A 74 -32.34 12.16 29.03
CA PRO A 74 -33.66 11.83 29.58
C PRO A 74 -34.60 11.25 28.51
N GLU A 75 -35.52 10.37 28.91
CA GLU A 75 -36.54 9.78 28.01
C GLU A 75 -37.73 10.72 27.72
N GLY A 76 -37.87 11.80 28.49
CA GLY A 76 -38.81 12.89 28.16
C GLY A 76 -38.39 13.61 26.88
N GLY A 77 -39.22 14.49 26.32
CA GLY A 77 -38.76 15.45 25.32
C GLY A 77 -39.06 15.13 23.85
N PHE A 78 -38.23 15.65 22.95
CA PHE A 78 -38.60 15.89 21.56
C PHE A 78 -38.65 14.61 20.72
N PRO A 79 -39.68 14.43 19.87
CA PRO A 79 -39.72 13.29 18.95
C PRO A 79 -38.65 13.43 17.87
N VAL A 80 -37.79 12.41 17.74
CA VAL A 80 -36.91 12.21 16.59
C VAL A 80 -37.50 11.10 15.73
N ARG A 81 -37.99 11.46 14.55
CA ARG A 81 -38.68 10.57 13.62
C ARG A 81 -37.79 10.25 12.43
N THR A 82 -37.72 8.99 12.02
CA THR A 82 -37.16 8.64 10.71
C THR A 82 -38.30 8.52 9.71
N LEU A 83 -38.22 9.17 8.54
CA LEU A 83 -39.34 9.27 7.61
C LEU A 83 -38.89 9.06 6.16
N GLN A 84 -39.78 8.53 5.33
CA GLN A 84 -39.52 8.39 3.89
C GLN A 84 -39.67 9.74 3.18
N CYS A 85 -38.77 10.03 2.26
CA CYS A 85 -38.81 11.20 1.38
C CYS A 85 -38.45 10.79 -0.06
N GLY A 86 -39.45 10.83 -0.96
CA GLY A 86 -39.28 10.41 -2.35
C GLY A 86 -38.42 11.35 -3.22
N GLU A 87 -37.97 12.49 -2.68
CA GLU A 87 -37.07 13.43 -3.38
C GLU A 87 -35.59 13.06 -3.25
N LEU A 88 -35.28 12.15 -2.32
CA LEU A 88 -33.92 11.71 -2.00
C LEU A 88 -33.70 10.30 -2.53
N SER A 89 -32.43 9.91 -2.73
CA SER A 89 -32.10 8.57 -3.20
C SER A 89 -30.74 8.09 -2.67
N GLY A 90 -30.56 6.78 -2.63
CA GLY A 90 -29.35 6.12 -2.17
C GLY A 90 -29.03 6.46 -0.72
N GLU A 91 -27.89 7.11 -0.50
CA GLU A 91 -27.40 7.46 0.84
C GLU A 91 -27.77 8.91 1.25
N ASP A 92 -28.51 9.63 0.42
CA ASP A 92 -28.92 11.01 0.70
C ASP A 92 -29.95 11.07 1.82
N TYR A 93 -29.83 12.11 2.65
CA TYR A 93 -30.73 12.34 3.78
C TYR A 93 -30.93 13.84 4.03
N ARG A 94 -31.99 14.15 4.77
CA ARG A 94 -32.35 15.52 5.15
C ARG A 94 -32.68 15.58 6.64
N PHE A 95 -32.18 16.62 7.30
CA PHE A 95 -32.61 16.99 8.64
C PHE A 95 -33.64 18.12 8.53
N ARG A 96 -34.77 17.95 9.21
CA ARG A 96 -35.80 18.98 9.41
C ARG A 96 -36.05 19.12 10.90
N ILE A 97 -35.56 20.22 11.48
CA ILE A 97 -35.54 20.44 12.93
C ILE A 97 -36.39 21.68 13.24
N THR A 98 -37.44 21.49 14.03
CA THR A 98 -38.42 22.52 14.39
C THR A 98 -38.53 22.64 15.91
N GLU A 99 -39.33 23.58 16.41
CA GLU A 99 -39.61 23.69 17.85
C GLU A 99 -40.50 22.56 18.40
N LYS A 100 -40.95 21.61 17.56
CA LYS A 100 -41.87 20.54 17.97
C LYS A 100 -41.32 19.14 17.70
N GLU A 101 -40.55 18.97 16.64
CA GLU A 101 -40.03 17.68 16.21
C GLU A 101 -38.70 17.81 15.45
N ILE A 102 -37.97 16.70 15.44
CA ILE A 102 -36.80 16.46 14.61
C ILE A 102 -37.13 15.32 13.64
N CYS A 103 -36.90 15.52 12.36
CA CYS A 103 -37.08 14.50 11.34
C CYS A 103 -35.76 14.20 10.62
N ILE A 104 -35.43 12.92 10.50
CA ILE A 104 -34.37 12.37 9.64
C ILE A 104 -35.07 11.72 8.45
N GLU A 105 -35.00 12.37 7.30
CA GLU A 105 -35.74 11.99 6.09
C GLU A 105 -34.77 11.39 5.05
N ALA A 106 -35.17 10.31 4.37
CA ALA A 106 -34.38 9.72 3.28
C ALA A 106 -35.26 8.96 2.27
N GLY A 107 -34.73 8.71 1.08
CA GLY A 107 -35.40 7.89 0.06
C GLY A 107 -35.27 6.39 0.30
N ASP A 108 -34.11 5.98 0.83
CA ASP A 108 -33.73 4.59 1.07
C ASP A 108 -33.25 4.37 2.50
N ALA A 109 -33.25 3.11 2.94
CA ALA A 109 -32.80 2.74 4.28
C ALA A 109 -31.36 3.20 4.56
N GLU A 110 -30.46 3.11 3.59
CA GLU A 110 -29.07 3.54 3.79
C GLU A 110 -28.94 5.05 4.01
N GLY A 111 -29.80 5.88 3.40
CA GLY A 111 -29.89 7.31 3.73
C GLY A 111 -30.31 7.53 5.19
N ILE A 112 -31.29 6.78 5.72
CA ILE A 112 -31.64 6.84 7.15
C ILE A 112 -30.45 6.44 8.02
N ARG A 113 -29.73 5.36 7.67
CA ARG A 113 -28.54 4.93 8.41
C ARG A 113 -27.49 6.04 8.47
N ARG A 114 -27.18 6.68 7.34
CA ARG A 114 -26.24 7.82 7.29
C ARG A 114 -26.74 9.00 8.09
N GLY A 115 -28.03 9.33 8.00
CA GLY A 115 -28.66 10.40 8.76
C GLY A 115 -28.57 10.18 10.28
N ILE A 116 -28.78 8.95 10.75
CA ILE A 116 -28.64 8.63 12.18
C ILE A 116 -27.21 8.81 12.67
N TYR A 117 -26.21 8.27 11.95
CA TYR A 117 -24.81 8.45 12.34
C TYR A 117 -24.40 9.93 12.32
N ALA A 118 -24.82 10.68 11.29
CA ALA A 118 -24.57 12.11 11.20
C ALA A 118 -25.24 12.89 12.35
N PHE A 119 -26.45 12.50 12.76
CA PHE A 119 -27.15 13.12 13.87
C PHE A 119 -26.42 12.88 15.20
N ILE A 120 -25.95 11.65 15.44
CA ILE A 120 -25.13 11.31 16.61
C ILE A 120 -23.89 12.21 16.65
N ASP A 121 -23.21 12.34 15.51
CA ASP A 121 -21.98 13.13 15.42
C ASP A 121 -22.20 14.63 15.57
N GLU A 122 -23.27 15.18 15.00
CA GLU A 122 -23.63 16.59 15.17
C GLU A 122 -23.93 16.89 16.64
N LEU A 123 -24.74 16.07 17.30
CA LEU A 123 -25.08 16.27 18.71
C LEU A 123 -23.84 16.15 19.63
N ARG A 124 -22.91 15.26 19.30
CA ARG A 124 -21.62 15.13 20.03
C ARG A 124 -20.72 16.35 19.85
N GLY A 125 -20.77 16.97 18.66
CA GLY A 125 -19.93 18.11 18.30
C GLY A 125 -20.44 19.47 18.79
N ASN A 126 -21.70 19.54 19.23
CA ASN A 126 -22.32 20.77 19.71
C ASN A 126 -21.89 21.12 21.14
N ARG A 127 -22.04 22.41 21.51
CA ARG A 127 -21.67 22.94 22.83
C ARG A 127 -22.51 22.35 23.97
N GLY A 128 -23.68 21.83 23.66
CA GLY A 128 -24.61 21.19 24.58
C GLY A 128 -25.52 20.23 23.81
N PRO A 129 -26.56 19.67 24.45
CA PRO A 129 -27.61 18.91 23.79
C PRO A 129 -28.52 19.87 23.00
N PHE A 130 -27.94 20.59 22.06
CA PHE A 130 -28.59 21.62 21.25
C PHE A 130 -28.44 21.23 19.78
N MET A 131 -29.44 21.55 18.97
CA MET A 131 -29.39 21.29 17.53
C MET A 131 -29.88 22.51 16.76
N GLU A 132 -29.22 22.86 15.66
CA GLU A 132 -29.64 23.97 14.81
C GLU A 132 -31.02 23.69 14.19
N LYS A 133 -31.94 24.65 14.34
CA LYS A 133 -33.27 24.61 13.72
C LYS A 133 -33.16 24.89 12.23
N GLY A 134 -34.05 24.30 11.44
CA GLY A 134 -34.14 24.50 10.00
C GLY A 134 -34.08 23.21 9.21
N GLU A 135 -33.92 23.36 7.90
CA GLU A 135 -33.87 22.26 6.95
C GLU A 135 -32.49 22.21 6.27
N ARG A 136 -31.83 21.05 6.31
CA ARG A 136 -30.51 20.83 5.71
C ARG A 136 -30.51 19.48 4.98
N THR A 137 -30.19 19.49 3.69
CA THR A 137 -30.12 18.29 2.86
C THR A 137 -28.66 17.93 2.57
N PHE A 138 -28.33 16.65 2.70
CA PHE A 138 -26.99 16.13 2.50
C PHE A 138 -26.98 15.14 1.34
N ARG A 139 -26.15 15.44 0.32
CA ARG A 139 -26.05 14.65 -0.90
C ARG A 139 -24.68 14.02 -1.09
N HIS A 140 -24.66 12.73 -1.42
CA HIS A 140 -23.42 12.00 -1.67
C HIS A 140 -23.07 12.08 -3.15
N TRP A 141 -21.90 12.65 -3.45
CA TRP A 141 -21.37 12.63 -4.82
C TRP A 141 -20.62 11.31 -5.11
N LEU A 142 -20.18 10.60 -4.07
CA LEU A 142 -19.40 9.37 -4.17
C LEU A 142 -20.21 8.16 -3.68
N GLY A 143 -20.57 7.27 -4.61
CA GLY A 143 -21.47 6.14 -4.34
C GLY A 143 -20.80 4.99 -3.59
N ASN A 144 -19.67 4.47 -4.07
CA ASN A 144 -18.98 3.34 -3.44
C ASN A 144 -17.75 3.78 -2.66
N ARG A 145 -17.62 3.31 -1.41
CA ARG A 145 -16.46 3.53 -0.51
C ARG A 145 -16.03 2.18 0.04
N ILE A 146 -15.20 1.51 -0.77
CA ILE A 146 -14.86 0.10 -0.61
C ILE A 146 -13.52 0.00 0.13
N SER A 147 -13.54 -0.69 1.26
CA SER A 147 -12.37 -1.00 2.09
C SER A 147 -12.15 -2.52 2.17
N ARG A 148 -11.35 -2.99 3.12
CA ARG A 148 -11.06 -4.40 3.38
C ARG A 148 -10.98 -4.63 4.89
N CYS A 149 -11.17 -5.86 5.34
CA CYS A 149 -10.71 -6.25 6.68
C CYS A 149 -9.18 -6.16 6.79
N PHE A 150 -8.67 -5.36 7.74
CA PHE A 150 -7.24 -5.10 7.91
C PHE A 150 -6.46 -6.28 8.50
N PHE A 151 -7.14 -7.18 9.19
CA PHE A 151 -6.56 -8.40 9.75
C PHE A 151 -7.03 -9.65 8.99
N GLY A 152 -7.75 -9.46 7.88
CA GLY A 152 -8.10 -10.51 6.92
C GLY A 152 -6.82 -11.08 6.27
N PRO A 153 -6.69 -12.41 6.16
CA PRO A 153 -5.48 -13.06 5.73
C PRO A 153 -5.26 -12.87 4.24
N ILE A 154 -4.05 -13.08 3.75
CA ILE A 154 -3.78 -13.00 2.31
C ILE A 154 -3.53 -14.40 1.72
N LYS A 155 -4.22 -14.71 0.61
CA LYS A 155 -4.04 -15.96 -0.14
C LYS A 155 -2.79 -15.91 -1.03
N ARG A 156 -1.65 -15.54 -0.45
CA ARG A 156 -0.32 -15.50 -1.08
C ARG A 156 0.79 -15.66 -0.04
N ALA A 157 2.03 -15.78 -0.51
CA ALA A 157 3.20 -15.87 0.36
C ALA A 157 3.24 -14.70 1.37
N PRO A 158 3.72 -14.94 2.61
CA PRO A 158 4.34 -16.20 3.06
C PRO A 158 3.35 -17.27 3.58
N PHE A 159 2.14 -16.91 4.02
CA PHE A 159 1.26 -17.84 4.73
C PHE A 159 0.19 -18.55 3.88
N PHE A 160 -0.15 -18.01 2.70
CA PHE A 160 -1.14 -18.59 1.77
C PHE A 160 -2.51 -18.93 2.42
N ARG A 161 -2.95 -18.11 3.37
CA ARG A 161 -4.18 -18.37 4.12
C ARG A 161 -5.41 -17.99 3.31
N ASP A 162 -6.36 -18.92 3.23
CA ASP A 162 -7.63 -18.74 2.55
C ASP A 162 -8.69 -18.29 3.58
N GLU A 163 -9.09 -17.03 3.49
CA GLU A 163 -10.08 -16.43 4.40
C GLU A 163 -11.39 -17.22 4.46
N LEU A 164 -11.83 -17.79 3.33
CA LEU A 164 -13.08 -18.54 3.23
C LEU A 164 -12.98 -19.97 3.81
N MET A 165 -11.79 -20.39 4.24
CA MET A 165 -11.52 -21.69 4.87
C MET A 165 -10.99 -21.58 6.29
N ASP A 166 -10.58 -20.38 6.72
CA ASP A 166 -10.15 -20.11 8.09
C ASP A 166 -11.38 -20.06 9.02
N GLU A 167 -11.23 -20.42 10.30
CA GLU A 167 -12.32 -20.41 11.27
C GLU A 167 -12.43 -19.07 12.02
N MET A 168 -11.46 -18.17 11.86
CA MET A 168 -11.50 -16.87 12.51
C MET A 168 -12.65 -15.99 11.99
N ASP A 169 -13.31 -15.29 12.92
CA ASP A 169 -14.28 -14.24 12.61
C ASP A 169 -13.56 -12.93 12.26
N TYR A 170 -13.57 -12.60 10.97
CA TYR A 170 -12.96 -11.39 10.42
C TYR A 170 -13.91 -10.18 10.43
N TYR A 171 -15.17 -10.38 10.77
CA TYR A 171 -16.23 -9.38 10.67
C TYR A 171 -17.09 -9.34 11.93
N PRO A 172 -16.48 -9.12 13.12
CA PRO A 172 -17.25 -8.97 14.34
C PRO A 172 -18.18 -7.75 14.22
N ASP A 173 -19.35 -7.85 14.87
CA ASP A 173 -20.44 -6.87 14.76
C ASP A 173 -19.99 -5.43 15.05
N GLU A 174 -19.19 -5.21 16.09
CA GLU A 174 -18.74 -3.87 16.47
C GLU A 174 -17.63 -3.31 15.56
N TYR A 175 -16.88 -4.17 14.87
CA TYR A 175 -16.00 -3.72 13.78
C TYR A 175 -16.83 -3.18 12.60
N LEU A 176 -17.85 -3.92 12.18
CA LEU A 176 -18.76 -3.49 11.11
C LEU A 176 -19.54 -2.22 11.49
N ASN A 177 -19.94 -2.10 12.76
CA ASN A 177 -20.58 -0.90 13.30
C ASN A 177 -19.69 0.34 13.15
N ARG A 178 -18.41 0.26 13.58
CA ARG A 178 -17.44 1.35 13.44
C ARG A 178 -17.26 1.76 11.98
N LEU A 179 -17.05 0.79 11.09
CA LEU A 179 -16.92 1.06 9.65
C LEU A 179 -18.15 1.73 9.06
N ALA A 180 -19.35 1.28 9.43
CA ALA A 180 -20.60 1.88 8.98
C ALA A 180 -20.74 3.32 9.48
N GLY A 181 -20.42 3.59 10.75
CA GLY A 181 -20.40 4.95 11.31
C GLY A 181 -19.37 5.87 10.64
N GLU A 182 -18.24 5.33 10.21
CA GLU A 182 -17.19 6.04 9.49
C GLU A 182 -17.48 6.24 7.99
N GLY A 183 -18.63 5.75 7.51
CA GLY A 183 -19.07 5.94 6.13
C GLY A 183 -18.61 4.86 5.15
N VAL A 184 -17.89 3.82 5.58
CA VAL A 184 -17.58 2.68 4.71
C VAL A 184 -18.88 1.97 4.33
N ASN A 185 -19.04 1.64 3.05
CA ASN A 185 -20.24 0.96 2.54
C ASN A 185 -19.92 -0.25 1.66
N GLY A 186 -18.63 -0.55 1.51
CA GLY A 186 -18.16 -1.75 0.83
C GLY A 186 -16.95 -2.39 1.48
N LEU A 187 -16.91 -3.71 1.45
CA LEU A 187 -15.75 -4.52 1.79
C LEU A 187 -15.46 -5.51 0.67
N TRP A 188 -14.20 -5.85 0.45
CA TRP A 188 -13.84 -6.90 -0.52
C TRP A 188 -13.16 -8.11 0.14
N LEU A 189 -13.43 -9.29 -0.43
CA LEU A 189 -12.86 -10.59 -0.02
C LEU A 189 -12.23 -11.30 -1.21
N THR A 190 -11.07 -11.91 -1.01
CA THR A 190 -10.38 -12.63 -2.09
C THR A 190 -11.07 -13.95 -2.41
N ILE A 191 -11.33 -14.18 -3.70
CA ILE A 191 -11.80 -15.46 -4.24
C ILE A 191 -10.93 -15.92 -5.41
N ALA A 192 -11.08 -17.17 -5.84
CA ALA A 192 -10.65 -17.64 -7.14
C ALA A 192 -11.79 -18.44 -7.79
N PHE A 193 -11.98 -18.32 -9.10
CA PHE A 193 -13.06 -19.01 -9.81
C PHE A 193 -12.93 -20.52 -9.68
N ARG A 194 -11.70 -21.06 -9.70
CA ARG A 194 -11.46 -22.50 -9.53
C ARG A 194 -11.88 -23.06 -8.16
N ASP A 195 -11.95 -22.22 -7.14
CA ASP A 195 -12.34 -22.64 -5.80
C ASP A 195 -13.86 -22.63 -5.60
N LEU A 196 -14.59 -21.78 -6.33
CA LEU A 196 -16.00 -21.49 -6.07
C LEU A 196 -16.94 -21.84 -7.22
N CYS A 197 -16.52 -21.62 -8.46
CA CYS A 197 -17.41 -21.58 -9.61
C CYS A 197 -17.50 -22.95 -10.29
N ARG A 198 -18.73 -23.34 -10.63
CA ARG A 198 -19.01 -24.48 -11.52
C ARG A 198 -19.13 -23.98 -12.95
N THR A 199 -18.47 -24.65 -13.88
CA THR A 199 -18.61 -24.42 -15.33
C THR A 199 -18.78 -25.74 -16.07
N SER A 200 -19.12 -25.67 -17.35
CA SER A 200 -19.11 -26.80 -18.28
C SER A 200 -17.69 -27.32 -18.60
N PHE A 201 -16.64 -26.57 -18.24
CA PHE A 201 -15.24 -26.85 -18.57
C PHE A 201 -14.46 -27.52 -17.42
N CYS A 202 -14.80 -27.21 -16.18
CA CYS A 202 -14.12 -27.75 -15.01
C CYS A 202 -15.08 -28.16 -13.89
N PRO A 203 -14.87 -29.32 -13.25
CA PRO A 203 -15.60 -29.67 -12.05
C PRO A 203 -15.26 -28.68 -10.91
N PRO A 204 -16.20 -28.44 -9.99
CA PRO A 204 -15.94 -27.58 -8.84
C PRO A 204 -14.92 -28.20 -7.89
N SER A 205 -14.23 -27.36 -7.11
CA SER A 205 -13.42 -27.79 -5.97
C SER A 205 -14.23 -28.62 -4.97
N PRO A 206 -13.67 -29.69 -4.37
CA PRO A 206 -14.33 -30.45 -3.31
C PRO A 206 -14.76 -29.59 -2.12
N ASP A 207 -13.98 -28.55 -1.82
CA ASP A 207 -14.20 -27.61 -0.71
C ASP A 207 -15.10 -26.42 -1.09
N ARG A 208 -15.71 -26.42 -2.28
CA ARG A 208 -16.54 -25.33 -2.79
C ARG A 208 -17.62 -24.92 -1.79
N GLU A 209 -18.37 -25.90 -1.27
CA GLU A 209 -19.54 -25.60 -0.43
C GLU A 209 -19.15 -24.94 0.89
N ARG A 210 -18.02 -25.35 1.49
CA ARG A 210 -17.50 -24.72 2.71
C ARG A 210 -17.17 -23.24 2.48
N ARG A 211 -16.50 -22.92 1.37
CA ARG A 211 -16.19 -21.54 1.01
C ARG A 211 -17.44 -20.71 0.69
N LEU A 212 -18.39 -21.28 -0.06
CA LEU A 212 -19.65 -20.61 -0.38
C LEU A 212 -20.49 -20.34 0.87
N ALA A 213 -20.53 -21.29 1.81
CA ALA A 213 -21.21 -21.12 3.09
C ALA A 213 -20.62 -19.94 3.88
N LYS A 214 -19.29 -19.89 4.03
CA LYS A 214 -18.62 -18.77 4.70
C LYS A 214 -18.82 -17.43 3.97
N LEU A 215 -18.78 -17.43 2.64
CA LEU A 215 -19.03 -16.22 1.84
C LEU A 215 -20.46 -15.70 2.01
N ARG A 216 -21.48 -16.58 1.96
CA ARG A 216 -22.89 -16.20 2.20
C ARG A 216 -23.12 -15.64 3.59
N ASP A 217 -22.53 -16.26 4.61
CA ASP A 217 -22.61 -15.78 6.00
C ASP A 217 -21.99 -14.39 6.14
N THR A 218 -20.77 -14.22 5.62
CA THR A 218 -20.06 -12.94 5.64
C THR A 218 -20.85 -11.83 4.94
N VAL A 219 -21.37 -12.10 3.74
CA VAL A 219 -22.22 -11.16 2.99
C VAL A 219 -23.45 -10.76 3.81
N SER A 220 -24.10 -11.74 4.43
CA SER A 220 -25.31 -11.50 5.23
C SER A 220 -25.01 -10.67 6.47
N ARG A 221 -23.89 -10.93 7.16
CA ARG A 221 -23.42 -10.16 8.32
C ARG A 221 -23.12 -8.71 7.97
N CYS A 222 -22.34 -8.47 6.92
CA CYS A 222 -21.99 -7.12 6.45
C CYS A 222 -23.23 -6.30 6.06
N LEU A 223 -24.21 -6.92 5.39
CA LEU A 223 -25.43 -6.24 4.95
C LEU A 223 -26.29 -5.71 6.10
N ARG A 224 -26.25 -6.34 7.29
CA ARG A 224 -26.94 -5.80 8.48
C ARG A 224 -26.44 -4.40 8.87
N TYR A 225 -25.26 -4.02 8.43
CA TYR A 225 -24.63 -2.73 8.70
C TYR A 225 -24.63 -1.80 7.47
N GLY A 226 -25.33 -2.15 6.39
CA GLY A 226 -25.33 -1.38 5.15
C GLY A 226 -24.04 -1.54 4.33
N ILE A 227 -23.23 -2.55 4.65
CA ILE A 227 -21.94 -2.79 3.99
C ILE A 227 -22.12 -3.89 2.95
N ARG A 228 -22.00 -3.52 1.68
CA ARG A 228 -21.99 -4.47 0.56
C ARG A 228 -20.64 -5.17 0.47
N THR A 229 -20.62 -6.36 -0.11
CA THR A 229 -19.41 -7.16 -0.23
C THR A 229 -19.05 -7.38 -1.70
N TRP A 230 -17.79 -7.16 -2.06
CA TRP A 230 -17.23 -7.42 -3.39
C TRP A 230 -16.37 -8.68 -3.37
N ALA A 231 -16.60 -9.58 -4.31
CA ALA A 231 -15.64 -10.64 -4.59
C ALA A 231 -14.43 -10.03 -5.32
N PHE A 232 -13.30 -9.94 -4.63
CA PHE A 232 -12.02 -9.56 -5.22
C PHE A 232 -11.39 -10.75 -5.92
N CYS A 233 -11.02 -10.58 -7.19
CA CYS A 233 -10.35 -11.62 -7.96
C CYS A 233 -9.36 -11.07 -9.00
N ILE A 234 -8.54 -11.96 -9.54
CA ILE A 234 -7.61 -11.70 -10.64
C ILE A 234 -7.92 -12.71 -11.74
N GLU A 235 -9.08 -12.52 -12.38
CA GLU A 235 -9.71 -13.52 -13.25
C GLU A 235 -10.03 -12.94 -14.65
N PRO A 236 -10.14 -13.79 -15.69
CA PRO A 236 -9.73 -15.19 -15.69
C PRO A 236 -8.21 -15.33 -15.47
N THR A 237 -7.79 -16.28 -14.64
CA THR A 237 -6.37 -16.54 -14.37
C THR A 237 -5.66 -17.17 -15.57
N GLY A 238 -4.41 -16.79 -15.80
CA GLY A 238 -3.51 -17.50 -16.70
C GLY A 238 -3.30 -18.96 -16.28
N LEU A 239 -3.10 -19.82 -17.27
CA LEU A 239 -3.04 -21.28 -17.16
C LEU A 239 -1.59 -21.78 -17.27
N PHE A 240 -1.16 -22.57 -16.29
CA PHE A 240 0.18 -23.18 -16.31
C PHE A 240 0.29 -24.26 -17.40
N PRO A 241 1.51 -24.55 -17.91
CA PRO A 241 1.74 -25.77 -18.67
C PRO A 241 1.34 -27.02 -17.87
N GLY A 242 0.68 -27.98 -18.51
CA GLY A 242 0.17 -29.20 -17.85
C GLY A 242 -1.11 -29.00 -17.03
N ASP A 243 -1.73 -27.83 -17.09
CA ASP A 243 -3.02 -27.60 -16.43
C ASP A 243 -4.14 -28.40 -17.14
N ILE A 244 -4.91 -29.19 -16.38
CA ILE A 244 -5.97 -30.05 -16.93
C ILE A 244 -7.04 -29.29 -17.74
N LEU A 245 -7.32 -28.04 -17.36
CA LEU A 245 -8.25 -27.19 -18.10
C LEU A 245 -7.68 -26.87 -19.49
N LEU A 246 -6.37 -26.60 -19.57
CA LEU A 246 -5.68 -26.31 -20.81
C LEU A 246 -5.52 -27.56 -21.69
N GLU A 247 -5.30 -28.74 -21.09
CA GLU A 247 -5.20 -30.01 -21.82
C GLU A 247 -6.53 -30.41 -22.47
N LYS A 248 -7.64 -30.24 -21.74
CA LYS A 248 -8.99 -30.58 -22.23
C LYS A 248 -9.55 -29.51 -23.17
N HIS A 249 -9.19 -28.25 -22.96
CA HIS A 249 -9.72 -27.10 -23.69
C HIS A 249 -8.59 -26.21 -24.24
N PRO A 250 -7.80 -26.70 -25.21
CA PRO A 250 -6.67 -25.96 -25.79
C PRO A 250 -7.08 -24.67 -26.50
N GLU A 251 -8.36 -24.49 -26.82
CA GLU A 251 -8.92 -23.25 -27.35
C GLU A 251 -8.90 -22.08 -26.36
N LEU A 252 -8.80 -22.36 -25.04
CA LEU A 252 -8.67 -21.33 -24.00
C LEU A 252 -7.26 -20.74 -23.92
N LYS A 253 -6.27 -21.40 -24.54
CA LYS A 253 -4.87 -21.00 -24.55
C LYS A 253 -4.66 -19.64 -25.23
N GLY A 254 -4.10 -18.70 -24.50
CA GLY A 254 -3.68 -17.39 -24.97
C GLY A 254 -2.19 -17.26 -25.22
N ALA A 255 -1.71 -16.02 -25.19
CA ALA A 255 -0.30 -15.68 -25.42
C ALA A 255 0.60 -16.20 -24.28
N PRO A 256 1.83 -16.68 -24.56
CA PRO A 256 2.82 -16.96 -23.52
C PRO A 256 3.11 -15.69 -22.70
N THR A 257 3.01 -15.77 -21.38
CA THR A 257 3.18 -14.63 -20.46
C THR A 257 3.83 -15.08 -19.16
N TRP A 258 5.07 -14.63 -18.94
CA TRP A 258 5.90 -15.01 -17.79
C TRP A 258 6.05 -16.53 -17.68
N ASP A 259 5.56 -17.14 -16.60
CA ASP A 259 5.67 -18.57 -16.28
C ASP A 259 4.46 -19.41 -16.75
N ARG A 260 3.53 -18.83 -17.51
CA ARG A 260 2.24 -19.44 -17.88
C ARG A 260 1.72 -18.94 -19.23
N PHE A 261 0.57 -19.47 -19.66
CA PHE A 261 -0.19 -18.94 -20.80
C PHE A 261 -1.31 -18.02 -20.30
N ALA A 262 -1.45 -16.85 -20.89
CA ALA A 262 -2.62 -16.02 -20.64
C ALA A 262 -3.91 -16.73 -21.10
N PHE A 263 -5.06 -16.33 -20.57
CA PHE A 263 -6.38 -16.82 -20.99
C PHE A 263 -6.87 -16.06 -22.23
N CYS A 264 -7.43 -16.75 -23.23
CA CYS A 264 -7.93 -16.10 -24.44
C CYS A 264 -9.45 -15.85 -24.38
N PRO A 265 -9.93 -14.61 -24.15
CA PRO A 265 -11.37 -14.30 -24.17
C PRO A 265 -11.93 -14.13 -25.59
N SER A 266 -11.10 -14.29 -26.63
CA SER A 266 -11.52 -14.08 -28.02
C SER A 266 -12.26 -15.26 -28.64
N THR A 267 -12.26 -16.43 -27.99
CA THR A 267 -13.04 -17.61 -28.42
C THR A 267 -14.43 -17.63 -27.78
N GLU A 268 -15.37 -18.34 -28.41
CA GLU A 268 -16.70 -18.57 -27.84
C GLU A 268 -16.59 -19.32 -26.49
N SER A 269 -15.82 -20.42 -26.46
CA SER A 269 -15.55 -21.18 -25.23
C SER A 269 -14.94 -20.32 -24.12
N GLY A 270 -14.01 -19.41 -24.45
CA GLY A 270 -13.40 -18.51 -23.47
C GLY A 270 -14.41 -17.57 -22.84
N ARG A 271 -15.33 -16.99 -23.62
CA ARG A 271 -16.40 -16.16 -23.10
C ARG A 271 -17.42 -16.97 -22.30
N GLN A 272 -17.77 -18.17 -22.76
CA GLN A 272 -18.68 -19.07 -22.06
C GLN A 272 -18.16 -19.44 -20.67
N TYR A 273 -16.88 -19.80 -20.55
CA TYR A 273 -16.24 -20.09 -19.26
C TYR A 273 -16.36 -18.92 -18.28
N ILE A 274 -16.08 -17.70 -18.73
CA ILE A 274 -16.15 -16.48 -17.92
C ILE A 274 -17.59 -16.21 -17.50
N TYR A 275 -18.53 -16.26 -18.44
CA TYR A 275 -19.95 -16.07 -18.20
C TYR A 275 -20.49 -17.07 -17.17
N GLU A 276 -20.25 -18.37 -17.37
CA GLU A 276 -20.71 -19.43 -16.46
C GLU A 276 -20.11 -19.28 -15.06
N SER A 277 -18.82 -18.92 -14.97
CA SER A 277 -18.16 -18.71 -13.69
C SER A 277 -18.83 -17.62 -12.86
N VAL A 278 -19.09 -16.46 -13.49
CA VAL A 278 -19.72 -15.33 -12.83
C VAL A 278 -21.19 -15.61 -12.54
N LYS A 279 -21.91 -16.23 -13.47
CA LYS A 279 -23.31 -16.62 -13.27
C LYS A 279 -23.49 -17.59 -12.12
N ASP A 280 -22.64 -18.61 -12.01
CA ASP A 280 -22.71 -19.55 -10.88
C ASP A 280 -22.45 -18.80 -9.56
N LEU A 281 -21.41 -17.95 -9.49
CA LEU A 281 -21.11 -17.18 -8.28
C LEU A 281 -22.32 -16.37 -7.78
N PHE A 282 -22.97 -15.60 -8.66
CA PHE A 282 -24.13 -14.80 -8.28
C PHE A 282 -25.40 -15.62 -8.05
N THR A 283 -25.52 -16.81 -8.65
CA THR A 283 -26.59 -17.75 -8.33
C THR A 283 -26.42 -18.30 -6.91
N GLN A 284 -25.19 -18.62 -6.51
CA GLN A 284 -24.89 -19.15 -5.19
C GLN A 284 -24.87 -18.08 -4.08
N VAL A 285 -24.56 -16.83 -4.43
CA VAL A 285 -24.44 -15.71 -3.48
C VAL A 285 -25.20 -14.48 -4.02
N PRO A 286 -26.55 -14.54 -4.09
CA PRO A 286 -27.36 -13.52 -4.77
C PRO A 286 -27.31 -12.12 -4.13
N LYS A 287 -26.89 -12.04 -2.86
CA LYS A 287 -26.76 -10.79 -2.11
C LYS A 287 -25.36 -10.14 -2.22
N LEU A 288 -24.47 -10.71 -3.04
CA LEU A 288 -23.14 -10.13 -3.26
C LEU A 288 -23.27 -8.77 -3.95
N GLY A 289 -22.52 -7.76 -3.49
CA GLY A 289 -22.59 -6.40 -4.02
C GLY A 289 -21.92 -6.24 -5.39
N GLY A 290 -20.95 -7.10 -5.72
CA GLY A 290 -20.23 -6.99 -6.98
C GLY A 290 -18.97 -7.83 -7.06
N ILE A 291 -18.22 -7.59 -8.14
CA ILE A 291 -16.88 -8.13 -8.38
C ILE A 291 -15.90 -6.95 -8.50
N LEU A 292 -14.77 -7.04 -7.80
CA LEU A 292 -13.62 -6.15 -7.99
C LEU A 292 -12.50 -6.98 -8.63
N ASN A 293 -12.30 -6.84 -9.94
CA ASN A 293 -11.36 -7.67 -10.69
C ASN A 293 -10.11 -6.87 -11.07
N ILE A 294 -8.91 -7.36 -10.72
CA ILE A 294 -7.71 -6.88 -11.41
C ILE A 294 -7.70 -7.53 -12.78
N SER A 295 -8.22 -6.78 -13.76
CA SER A 295 -8.32 -7.27 -15.13
C SER A 295 -6.99 -7.18 -15.88
N TYR A 296 -6.03 -6.39 -15.37
CA TYR A 296 -4.68 -6.26 -15.92
C TYR A 296 -3.66 -5.84 -14.86
N GLY A 297 -2.45 -6.43 -14.89
CA GLY A 297 -1.23 -5.82 -14.34
C GLY A 297 -0.58 -6.48 -13.11
N GLU A 298 -1.32 -7.29 -12.34
CA GLU A 298 -0.76 -8.01 -11.16
C GLU A 298 -0.27 -9.42 -11.51
N ARG A 299 -1.07 -10.19 -12.25
CA ARG A 299 -0.76 -11.54 -12.75
C ARG A 299 -1.22 -11.69 -14.19
N PRO A 300 -0.74 -12.71 -14.93
CA PRO A 300 -1.28 -12.99 -16.26
C PRO A 300 -2.76 -13.34 -16.13
N THR A 301 -3.62 -12.54 -16.76
CA THR A 301 -5.07 -12.76 -16.82
C THR A 301 -5.43 -13.13 -18.25
N THR A 302 -5.83 -12.15 -19.05
CA THR A 302 -6.16 -12.31 -20.47
C THR A 302 -4.92 -12.15 -21.36
N CYS A 303 -5.03 -12.47 -22.65
CA CYS A 303 -3.97 -12.21 -23.64
C CYS A 303 -3.44 -10.77 -23.63
N LEU A 304 -4.21 -9.81 -23.10
CA LEU A 304 -3.75 -8.44 -22.92
C LEU A 304 -2.50 -8.37 -22.02
N SER A 305 -2.36 -9.25 -21.02
CA SER A 305 -1.20 -9.30 -20.12
C SER A 305 0.14 -9.51 -20.82
N SER A 306 0.16 -10.01 -22.06
CA SER A 306 1.40 -10.12 -22.86
C SER A 306 1.80 -8.79 -23.52
N ALA A 307 0.92 -7.78 -23.54
CA ALA A 307 1.19 -6.48 -24.12
C ALA A 307 2.05 -5.61 -23.18
N ASN A 308 2.99 -4.88 -23.76
CA ASN A 308 3.82 -3.93 -23.04
C ASN A 308 3.07 -2.60 -22.87
N VAL A 309 3.01 -2.06 -21.65
CA VAL A 309 2.30 -0.81 -21.33
C VAL A 309 2.97 0.45 -21.86
N VAL A 310 4.23 0.38 -22.30
CA VAL A 310 4.99 1.56 -22.76
C VAL A 310 5.07 1.66 -24.28
N ASN A 311 4.55 0.68 -25.02
CA ASN A 311 4.60 0.68 -26.48
C ASN A 311 3.45 -0.14 -27.11
N GLU A 312 3.39 -0.14 -28.43
CA GLU A 312 2.32 -0.80 -29.18
C GLU A 312 2.61 -2.27 -29.56
N SER A 313 3.51 -2.95 -28.84
CA SER A 313 3.89 -4.35 -29.14
C SER A 313 2.67 -5.26 -29.35
N PRO A 314 2.69 -6.13 -30.36
CA PRO A 314 1.56 -7.00 -30.67
C PRO A 314 1.40 -8.09 -29.60
N VAL A 315 0.15 -8.52 -29.40
CA VAL A 315 -0.18 -9.68 -28.58
C VAL A 315 0.18 -10.96 -29.35
N LYS A 316 0.98 -11.84 -28.74
CA LYS A 316 1.49 -13.07 -29.37
C LYS A 316 0.51 -14.24 -29.23
N CYS A 317 -0.74 -14.06 -29.66
CA CYS A 317 -1.77 -15.11 -29.66
C CYS A 317 -2.41 -15.22 -31.06
N PRO A 318 -2.44 -16.40 -31.69
CA PRO A 318 -2.99 -16.54 -33.05
C PRO A 318 -4.48 -16.18 -33.16
N ARG A 319 -5.21 -16.18 -32.04
CA ARG A 319 -6.65 -15.91 -32.00
C ARG A 319 -7.02 -14.44 -31.81
N CYS A 320 -6.12 -13.63 -31.28
CA CYS A 320 -6.40 -12.23 -30.95
C CYS A 320 -5.28 -11.25 -31.34
N ALA A 321 -4.23 -11.69 -32.04
CA ALA A 321 -3.16 -10.81 -32.52
C ALA A 321 -3.66 -9.68 -33.43
N ALA A 322 -4.72 -9.93 -34.20
CA ALA A 322 -5.36 -8.94 -35.07
C ALA A 322 -6.46 -8.10 -34.37
N VAL A 323 -6.78 -8.41 -33.11
CA VAL A 323 -7.83 -7.71 -32.36
C VAL A 323 -7.19 -6.52 -31.63
N PRO A 324 -7.80 -5.32 -31.65
CA PRO A 324 -7.35 -4.19 -30.85
C PRO A 324 -7.19 -4.57 -29.37
N LYS A 325 -6.15 -4.06 -28.71
CA LYS A 325 -5.81 -4.42 -27.32
C LYS A 325 -6.98 -4.18 -26.35
N TRP A 326 -7.68 -3.06 -26.49
CA TRP A 326 -8.87 -2.74 -25.67
C TRP A 326 -9.98 -3.77 -25.85
N GLU A 327 -10.13 -4.35 -27.05
CA GLU A 327 -11.23 -5.26 -27.36
C GLU A 327 -11.03 -6.64 -26.71
N ILE A 328 -9.77 -7.06 -26.48
CA ILE A 328 -9.46 -8.26 -25.69
C ILE A 328 -10.05 -8.14 -24.28
N LEU A 329 -9.84 -6.98 -23.65
CA LEU A 329 -10.37 -6.71 -22.33
C LEU A 329 -11.90 -6.53 -22.36
N PHE A 330 -12.43 -5.78 -23.33
CA PHE A 330 -13.88 -5.62 -23.54
C PHE A 330 -14.59 -6.98 -23.60
N ARG A 331 -14.10 -7.92 -24.43
CA ARG A 331 -14.71 -9.27 -24.55
C ARG A 331 -14.74 -10.02 -23.22
N SER A 332 -13.68 -9.91 -22.41
CA SER A 332 -13.63 -10.53 -21.08
C SER A 332 -14.62 -9.88 -20.12
N LEU A 333 -14.64 -8.55 -20.07
CA LEU A 333 -15.50 -7.79 -19.16
C LEU A 333 -16.98 -7.90 -19.52
N SER A 334 -17.32 -7.92 -20.81
CA SER A 334 -18.69 -8.14 -21.28
C SER A 334 -19.19 -9.52 -20.87
N ALA A 335 -18.37 -10.57 -21.02
CA ALA A 335 -18.74 -11.92 -20.57
C ALA A 335 -18.96 -11.98 -19.04
N MET A 336 -18.12 -11.31 -18.25
CA MET A 336 -18.33 -11.19 -16.80
C MET A 336 -19.65 -10.48 -16.51
N ARG A 337 -19.86 -9.29 -17.08
CA ARG A 337 -21.05 -8.46 -16.85
C ARG A 337 -22.34 -9.18 -17.23
N SER A 338 -22.36 -9.93 -18.33
CA SER A 338 -23.52 -10.73 -18.75
C SER A 338 -23.89 -11.83 -17.75
N GLY A 339 -22.92 -12.33 -16.96
CA GLY A 339 -23.18 -13.31 -15.90
C GLY A 339 -23.71 -12.70 -14.59
N MET A 340 -23.77 -11.36 -14.48
CA MET A 340 -24.14 -10.67 -13.24
C MET A 340 -25.58 -10.16 -13.26
N PRO A 341 -26.27 -10.13 -12.10
CA PRO A 341 -27.56 -9.45 -11.96
C PRO A 341 -27.38 -7.93 -12.04
N GLU A 342 -28.44 -7.19 -12.39
CA GLU A 342 -28.43 -5.71 -12.48
C GLU A 342 -28.09 -5.04 -11.15
N SER A 343 -28.47 -5.64 -10.02
CA SER A 343 -28.19 -5.12 -8.67
C SER A 343 -26.71 -5.14 -8.27
N ALA A 344 -25.86 -5.89 -8.98
CA ALA A 344 -24.45 -6.07 -8.66
C ALA A 344 -23.54 -5.30 -9.62
N GLN A 345 -22.44 -4.76 -9.10
CA GLN A 345 -21.52 -3.92 -9.87
C GLN A 345 -20.22 -4.65 -10.26
N LEU A 346 -19.73 -4.42 -11.47
CA LEU A 346 -18.42 -4.90 -11.91
C LEU A 346 -17.42 -3.75 -11.91
N ILE A 347 -16.36 -3.85 -11.10
CA ILE A 347 -15.24 -2.93 -11.11
C ILE A 347 -14.06 -3.61 -11.80
N SER A 348 -13.64 -3.09 -12.95
CA SER A 348 -12.47 -3.55 -13.70
C SER A 348 -11.27 -2.69 -13.37
N TRP A 349 -10.31 -3.23 -12.64
CA TRP A 349 -9.12 -2.53 -12.21
C TRP A 349 -7.93 -2.79 -13.13
N LEU A 350 -7.43 -1.72 -13.75
CA LEU A 350 -6.12 -1.70 -14.41
C LEU A 350 -5.04 -1.38 -13.38
N TYR A 351 -4.43 -2.42 -12.82
CA TYR A 351 -3.38 -2.26 -11.81
C TYR A 351 -2.03 -1.95 -12.45
N MET A 352 -1.69 -0.66 -12.54
CA MET A 352 -0.45 -0.19 -13.17
C MET A 352 0.41 0.59 -12.17
N ALA A 353 1.00 -0.12 -11.22
CA ALA A 353 1.75 0.43 -10.08
C ALA A 353 3.07 1.16 -10.45
N ARG A 354 3.66 0.88 -11.62
CA ARG A 354 5.02 1.37 -11.93
C ARG A 354 5.04 2.85 -12.34
N PRO A 355 6.08 3.63 -11.95
CA PRO A 355 6.26 5.03 -12.35
C PRO A 355 6.81 5.17 -13.78
N THR A 356 6.14 4.57 -14.75
CA THR A 356 6.53 4.57 -16.16
C THR A 356 5.45 5.23 -16.99
N SER A 357 5.79 5.73 -18.19
CA SER A 357 4.77 6.23 -19.13
C SER A 357 3.82 5.12 -19.57
N ARG A 358 2.71 5.52 -20.21
CA ARG A 358 1.72 4.63 -20.82
C ARG A 358 1.64 4.91 -22.31
N SER A 359 1.46 3.86 -23.11
CA SER A 359 1.14 3.96 -24.53
C SER A 359 -0.36 4.18 -24.75
N GLU A 360 -0.69 4.67 -25.93
CA GLU A 360 -2.04 5.09 -26.33
C GLU A 360 -3.11 4.01 -26.10
N TRP A 361 -2.79 2.73 -26.36
CA TRP A 361 -3.75 1.65 -26.14
C TRP A 361 -4.29 1.55 -24.71
N VAL A 362 -3.53 1.96 -23.70
CA VAL A 362 -3.96 1.94 -22.29
C VAL A 362 -5.10 2.92 -22.09
N PHE A 363 -4.95 4.13 -22.63
CA PHE A 363 -5.94 5.19 -22.49
C PHE A 363 -7.22 4.91 -23.28
N ARG A 364 -7.09 4.24 -24.44
CA ARG A 364 -8.24 3.78 -25.23
C ARG A 364 -9.14 2.77 -24.51
N ILE A 365 -8.67 2.08 -23.46
CA ILE A 365 -9.54 1.20 -22.65
C ILE A 365 -10.67 2.01 -22.01
N ALA A 366 -10.42 3.25 -21.60
CA ALA A 366 -11.44 4.11 -21.00
C ALA A 366 -12.56 4.50 -21.98
N GLU A 367 -12.26 4.55 -23.28
CA GLU A 367 -13.24 4.84 -24.33
C GLU A 367 -14.13 3.63 -24.66
N HIS A 368 -13.63 2.43 -24.36
CA HIS A 368 -14.22 1.17 -24.78
C HIS A 368 -14.55 0.25 -23.60
N THR A 369 -14.73 0.78 -22.39
CA THR A 369 -15.19 -0.03 -21.26
C THR A 369 -16.67 -0.41 -21.49
N PRO A 370 -17.08 -1.68 -21.27
CA PRO A 370 -18.47 -2.08 -21.49
C PRO A 370 -19.47 -1.31 -20.62
N GLU A 371 -20.71 -1.23 -21.08
CA GLU A 371 -21.82 -0.64 -20.31
C GLU A 371 -21.96 -1.35 -18.95
N ASN A 372 -22.31 -0.59 -17.90
CA ASN A 372 -22.47 -1.07 -16.52
C ASN A 372 -21.19 -1.71 -15.92
N VAL A 373 -20.02 -1.40 -16.48
CA VAL A 373 -18.71 -1.70 -15.89
C VAL A 373 -18.03 -0.41 -15.45
N ILE A 374 -17.54 -0.41 -14.21
CA ILE A 374 -16.80 0.72 -13.63
C ILE A 374 -15.31 0.50 -13.88
N LEU A 375 -14.65 1.42 -14.57
CA LEU A 375 -13.21 1.36 -14.78
C LEU A 375 -12.48 1.89 -13.54
N GLN A 376 -11.58 1.09 -12.95
CA GLN A 376 -10.74 1.52 -11.83
C GLN A 376 -9.29 1.73 -12.26
N TYR A 377 -8.71 2.85 -11.84
CA TYR A 377 -7.29 3.17 -11.98
C TYR A 377 -6.70 3.66 -10.66
N ASN A 378 -5.40 3.45 -10.44
CA ASN A 378 -4.70 4.00 -9.27
C ASN A 378 -4.58 5.52 -9.44
N LEU A 379 -5.11 6.30 -8.49
CA LEU A 379 -5.11 7.78 -8.57
C LEU A 379 -3.69 8.35 -8.68
N GLU A 380 -2.74 7.69 -8.03
CA GLU A 380 -1.39 8.23 -7.83
C GLU A 380 -0.34 7.64 -8.78
N SER A 381 -0.64 6.54 -9.49
CA SER A 381 0.32 5.80 -10.32
C SER A 381 0.98 6.70 -11.35
N ASN A 382 2.32 6.68 -11.41
CA ASN A 382 3.14 7.54 -12.27
C ASN A 382 2.93 9.05 -11.97
N GLY A 383 2.58 9.37 -10.72
CA GLY A 383 2.48 10.73 -10.22
C GLY A 383 3.83 11.43 -10.14
N THR A 384 3.84 12.75 -10.30
CA THR A 384 5.06 13.57 -10.22
C THR A 384 4.93 14.63 -9.14
N LYS A 385 5.92 14.73 -8.26
CA LYS A 385 6.02 15.75 -7.20
C LYS A 385 7.37 16.46 -7.29
N MET A 386 7.38 17.77 -7.07
CA MET A 386 8.63 18.52 -6.96
C MET A 386 9.18 18.38 -5.54
N GLN A 387 10.39 17.84 -5.40
CA GLN A 387 11.10 17.75 -4.12
C GLN A 387 12.52 18.27 -4.30
N LEU A 388 12.90 19.27 -3.49
CA LEU A 388 14.21 19.92 -3.53
C LEU A 388 14.58 20.43 -4.95
N GLY A 389 13.60 21.00 -5.66
CA GLY A 389 13.79 21.56 -7.00
C GLY A 389 13.85 20.51 -8.13
N LYS A 390 13.63 19.22 -7.84
CA LYS A 390 13.67 18.14 -8.84
C LYS A 390 12.31 17.44 -8.98
N PRO A 391 11.87 17.09 -10.20
CA PRO A 391 10.69 16.27 -10.39
C PRO A 391 11.00 14.83 -9.96
N ARG A 392 10.21 14.31 -9.02
CA ARG A 392 10.25 12.91 -8.57
C ARG A 392 9.03 12.18 -9.06
N LYS A 393 9.20 10.94 -9.48
CA LYS A 393 8.10 10.08 -9.93
C LYS A 393 7.85 8.98 -8.92
N GLY A 394 6.59 8.80 -8.55
CA GLY A 394 6.12 7.75 -7.68
C GLY A 394 5.22 6.77 -8.43
N GLY A 395 5.24 5.52 -8.00
CA GLY A 395 4.29 4.49 -8.39
C GLY A 395 2.96 4.69 -7.66
N ASP A 396 2.47 3.70 -6.94
CA ASP A 396 1.22 3.77 -6.18
C ASP A 396 1.41 3.69 -4.65
N TYR A 397 0.29 3.68 -3.92
CA TYR A 397 0.21 3.65 -2.45
C TYR A 397 0.68 4.94 -1.78
N TRP A 398 0.15 6.09 -2.21
CA TRP A 398 0.58 7.38 -1.65
C TRP A 398 -0.50 8.07 -0.85
N LEU A 399 -0.17 8.38 0.40
CA LEU A 399 -0.90 9.31 1.24
C LEU A 399 -0.22 10.69 1.25
N SER A 400 1.13 10.76 1.22
CA SER A 400 1.88 12.04 1.14
C SER A 400 1.84 12.74 -0.23
N TYR A 401 1.31 12.06 -1.25
CA TYR A 401 1.02 12.62 -2.57
C TYR A 401 -0.48 12.52 -2.82
N THR A 402 -1.12 13.68 -2.96
CA THR A 402 -2.57 13.80 -3.10
C THR A 402 -3.06 13.37 -4.49
N GLY A 403 -2.18 13.33 -5.50
CA GLY A 403 -2.58 13.08 -6.87
C GLY A 403 -3.43 14.22 -7.46
N PRO A 404 -4.12 13.97 -8.58
CA PRO A 404 -4.05 12.77 -9.42
C PRO A 404 -2.78 12.78 -10.27
N SER A 405 -2.36 11.61 -10.75
CA SER A 405 -1.33 11.56 -11.80
C SER A 405 -1.88 12.05 -13.14
N GLN A 406 -0.98 12.42 -14.05
CA GLN A 406 -1.39 12.81 -15.40
C GLN A 406 -2.08 11.66 -16.14
N ASP A 407 -1.61 10.42 -15.92
CA ASP A 407 -2.23 9.22 -16.49
C ASP A 407 -3.67 9.04 -16.00
N PHE A 408 -3.93 9.29 -14.71
CA PHE A 408 -5.29 9.24 -14.17
C PHE A 408 -6.18 10.31 -14.79
N ARG A 409 -5.69 11.55 -14.96
CA ARG A 409 -6.45 12.62 -15.63
C ARG A 409 -6.79 12.28 -17.08
N GLU A 410 -5.87 11.66 -17.80
CA GLU A 410 -6.09 11.22 -19.18
C GLU A 410 -7.16 10.12 -19.25
N ILE A 411 -7.09 9.12 -18.36
CA ILE A 411 -8.13 8.08 -18.23
C ILE A 411 -9.49 8.71 -17.89
N ALA A 412 -9.53 9.62 -16.92
CA ALA A 412 -10.75 10.29 -16.49
C ALA A 412 -11.37 11.12 -17.64
N GLY A 413 -10.56 11.89 -18.36
CA GLY A 413 -11.00 12.70 -19.49
C GLY A 413 -11.56 11.85 -20.64
N ARG A 414 -11.02 10.65 -20.88
CA ARG A 414 -11.53 9.72 -21.89
C ARG A 414 -12.79 8.99 -21.44
N ALA A 415 -12.83 8.56 -20.18
CA ALA A 415 -14.02 7.94 -19.58
C ALA A 415 -15.22 8.90 -19.63
N ALA A 416 -15.01 10.18 -19.32
CA ALA A 416 -16.04 11.21 -19.36
C ALA A 416 -16.65 11.40 -20.77
N LYS A 417 -15.84 11.31 -21.84
CA LYS A 417 -16.33 11.46 -23.23
C LYS A 417 -17.30 10.36 -23.64
N THR A 418 -17.23 9.19 -23.03
CA THR A 418 -18.04 8.01 -23.38
C THR A 418 -19.03 7.61 -22.29
N GLY A 419 -19.11 8.39 -21.20
CA GLY A 419 -19.99 8.08 -20.06
C GLY A 419 -19.54 6.86 -19.24
N THR A 420 -18.27 6.45 -19.34
CA THR A 420 -17.74 5.33 -18.55
C THR A 420 -17.61 5.75 -17.09
N ALA A 421 -18.24 4.99 -16.19
CA ALA A 421 -18.12 5.22 -14.75
C ALA A 421 -16.67 4.98 -14.28
N LEU A 422 -16.14 5.91 -13.48
CA LEU A 422 -14.75 5.89 -13.03
C LEU A 422 -14.63 5.58 -11.54
N SER A 423 -13.68 4.72 -11.22
CA SER A 423 -13.24 4.46 -9.85
C SER A 423 -11.77 4.80 -9.64
N ALA A 424 -11.45 5.33 -8.46
CA ALA A 424 -10.08 5.55 -8.02
C ALA A 424 -9.67 4.49 -6.99
N LYS A 425 -8.49 3.89 -7.17
CA LYS A 425 -7.79 3.22 -6.07
C LYS A 425 -6.85 4.20 -5.39
N ILE A 426 -7.00 4.35 -4.06
CA ILE A 426 -6.23 5.27 -3.21
C ILE A 426 -5.71 4.56 -1.94
N GLN A 427 -5.11 5.32 -1.03
CA GLN A 427 -4.90 4.96 0.38
C GLN A 427 -5.55 6.00 1.29
N VAL A 428 -6.36 5.54 2.25
CA VAL A 428 -7.07 6.38 3.23
C VAL A 428 -6.37 6.36 4.58
N GLY A 429 -6.27 5.21 5.24
CA GLY A 429 -5.75 5.12 6.61
C GLY A 429 -4.23 5.29 6.71
N CYS A 430 -3.50 4.42 6.05
CA CYS A 430 -2.05 4.43 5.94
C CYS A 430 -1.67 3.83 4.59
N SER A 431 -0.38 3.77 4.27
CA SER A 431 0.11 3.30 2.98
C SER A 431 1.41 2.50 3.15
N HIS A 432 2.01 2.03 2.05
CA HIS A 432 3.39 1.53 2.07
C HIS A 432 4.43 2.59 2.42
N GLU A 433 4.06 3.81 2.78
CA GLU A 433 4.97 4.78 3.41
C GLU A 433 5.19 4.44 4.89
N VAL A 434 4.14 3.99 5.59
CA VAL A 434 4.19 3.47 6.97
C VAL A 434 2.91 2.70 7.32
N ALA A 435 2.93 1.37 7.18
CA ALA A 435 1.81 0.46 7.42
C ALA A 435 1.89 -0.32 8.74
N THR A 436 2.72 0.12 9.68
CA THR A 436 2.89 -0.49 11.02
C THR A 436 2.14 0.28 12.12
N VAL A 437 1.18 1.09 11.71
CA VAL A 437 0.26 1.85 12.56
C VAL A 437 -1.15 1.70 12.00
N PRO A 438 -2.20 1.88 12.81
CA PRO A 438 -3.57 1.75 12.32
C PRO A 438 -3.89 2.78 11.22
N PHE A 439 -3.42 4.01 11.37
CA PHE A 439 -3.53 5.08 10.38
C PHE A 439 -2.51 6.19 10.64
N VAL A 440 -2.32 7.06 9.64
CA VAL A 440 -1.53 8.29 9.75
C VAL A 440 -2.51 9.47 9.86
N PRO A 441 -2.57 10.22 10.97
CA PRO A 441 -3.58 11.27 11.21
C PRO A 441 -3.32 12.56 10.41
N VAL A 442 -3.55 12.49 9.08
CA VAL A 442 -3.36 13.60 8.13
C VAL A 442 -4.61 13.87 7.27
N PRO A 443 -5.79 14.10 7.89
CA PRO A 443 -7.06 14.23 7.16
C PRO A 443 -7.07 15.37 6.12
N GLY A 444 -6.23 16.41 6.26
CA GLY A 444 -6.10 17.47 5.26
C GLY A 444 -5.62 16.96 3.90
N LEU A 445 -4.76 15.93 3.87
CA LEU A 445 -4.33 15.30 2.62
C LEU A 445 -5.47 14.53 1.94
N LEU A 446 -6.41 13.96 2.71
CA LEU A 446 -7.62 13.37 2.16
C LEU A 446 -8.55 14.42 1.59
N TYR A 447 -8.72 15.57 2.25
CA TYR A 447 -9.52 16.68 1.72
C TYR A 447 -9.06 17.06 0.31
N ARG A 448 -7.76 17.33 0.16
CA ARG A 448 -7.13 17.66 -1.14
C ARG A 448 -7.36 16.54 -2.15
N LYS A 449 -7.14 15.28 -1.77
CA LYS A 449 -7.29 14.10 -2.65
C LYS A 449 -8.73 13.89 -3.13
N TYR A 450 -9.71 13.96 -2.23
CA TYR A 450 -11.13 13.78 -2.55
C TYR A 450 -11.68 14.93 -3.41
N ARG A 451 -11.20 16.16 -3.21
CA ARG A 451 -11.52 17.29 -4.08
C ARG A 451 -11.12 16.99 -5.53
N GLU A 452 -9.89 16.53 -5.75
CA GLU A 452 -9.42 16.20 -7.10
C GLU A 452 -10.17 15.01 -7.71
N MET A 453 -10.55 14.02 -6.90
CA MET A 453 -11.39 12.90 -7.35
C MET A 453 -12.76 13.38 -7.84
N LYS A 454 -13.42 14.29 -7.10
CA LYS A 454 -14.71 14.87 -7.50
C LYS A 454 -14.57 15.64 -8.82
N LEU A 455 -13.51 16.41 -8.98
CA LEU A 455 -13.20 17.13 -10.24
C LEU A 455 -12.96 16.18 -11.43
N CYS A 456 -12.42 14.98 -11.18
CA CYS A 456 -12.21 13.96 -12.20
C CYS A 456 -13.45 13.09 -12.48
N GLY A 457 -14.61 13.38 -11.87
CA GLY A 457 -15.83 12.61 -12.08
C GLY A 457 -15.81 11.20 -11.49
N VAL A 458 -15.01 10.98 -10.44
CA VAL A 458 -14.96 9.68 -9.74
C VAL A 458 -16.30 9.41 -9.03
N SER A 459 -16.87 8.23 -9.25
CA SER A 459 -18.13 7.81 -8.62
C SER A 459 -17.97 6.63 -7.65
N SER A 460 -16.79 6.01 -7.62
CA SER A 460 -16.46 4.88 -6.73
C SER A 460 -15.01 4.96 -6.26
N VAL A 461 -14.72 4.55 -5.03
CA VAL A 461 -13.35 4.50 -4.51
C VAL A 461 -13.06 3.18 -3.82
N MET A 462 -11.89 2.61 -4.15
CA MET A 462 -11.24 1.60 -3.33
C MET A 462 -10.24 2.31 -2.41
N GLN A 463 -10.60 2.38 -1.12
CA GLN A 463 -9.94 3.24 -0.12
C GLN A 463 -8.62 2.67 0.39
N CYS A 464 -8.39 1.37 0.19
CA CYS A 464 -7.27 0.66 0.78
C CYS A 464 -6.81 -0.49 -0.11
N TRP A 465 -5.71 -1.13 0.29
CA TRP A 465 -5.34 -2.44 -0.22
C TRP A 465 -5.41 -3.45 0.92
N TYR A 466 -4.35 -4.21 1.17
CA TYR A 466 -4.28 -5.10 2.33
C TYR A 466 -4.15 -4.36 3.67
N PHE A 467 -3.66 -3.12 3.65
CA PHE A 467 -3.48 -2.20 4.78
C PHE A 467 -4.20 -0.87 4.51
N GLY A 468 -4.18 0.04 5.49
CA GLY A 468 -4.77 1.37 5.38
C GLY A 468 -6.27 1.43 5.62
N ASN A 469 -6.78 0.52 6.45
CA ASN A 469 -8.20 0.16 6.56
C ASN A 469 -8.64 -0.15 8.00
N TYR A 470 -7.88 0.31 8.99
CA TYR A 470 -8.33 0.29 10.37
C TYR A 470 -9.45 1.30 10.58
N PRO A 471 -10.44 0.99 11.44
CA PRO A 471 -11.39 1.98 11.89
C PRO A 471 -10.67 3.14 12.60
N GLY A 472 -11.13 4.37 12.35
CA GLY A 472 -10.61 5.57 13.00
C GLY A 472 -10.75 6.85 12.19
N LEU A 473 -10.01 7.88 12.61
CA LEU A 473 -10.05 9.25 12.10
C LEU A 473 -10.05 9.35 10.58
N MET A 474 -9.20 8.59 9.90
CA MET A 474 -9.01 8.73 8.46
C MET A 474 -10.18 8.16 7.65
N ASN A 475 -10.80 7.05 8.08
CA ASN A 475 -12.02 6.55 7.45
C ASN A 475 -13.17 7.53 7.67
N ARG A 476 -13.31 8.05 8.90
CA ARG A 476 -14.33 9.05 9.23
C ARG A 476 -14.21 10.30 8.35
N ALA A 477 -12.99 10.80 8.18
CA ALA A 477 -12.70 11.90 7.26
C ALA A 477 -13.14 11.56 5.84
N ALA A 478 -12.77 10.37 5.33
CA ALA A 478 -13.15 9.91 4.01
C ALA A 478 -14.68 9.75 3.82
N GLY A 479 -15.40 9.31 4.85
CA GLY A 479 -16.85 9.21 4.86
C GLY A 479 -17.53 10.58 4.79
N MET A 480 -17.02 11.57 5.54
CA MET A 480 -17.50 12.96 5.43
C MET A 480 -17.20 13.57 4.06
N LEU A 481 -16.01 13.31 3.50
CA LEU A 481 -15.59 13.84 2.20
C LEU A 481 -16.45 13.33 1.03
N ALA A 482 -17.10 12.18 1.17
CA ALA A 482 -18.00 11.60 0.17
C ALA A 482 -19.27 12.42 -0.11
N ARG A 483 -19.59 13.36 0.79
CA ARG A 483 -20.71 14.31 0.69
C ARG A 483 -20.28 15.77 0.79
N GLU A 484 -18.97 16.02 0.76
CA GLU A 484 -18.42 17.38 0.93
C GLU A 484 -18.73 18.26 -0.29
N ASP A 485 -19.16 19.48 -0.01
CA ASP A 485 -19.38 20.51 -1.03
C ASP A 485 -18.14 21.40 -1.16
N PHE A 486 -17.15 20.89 -1.88
CA PHE A 486 -15.90 21.60 -2.17
C PHE A 486 -16.06 22.96 -2.87
N ALA A 487 -17.26 23.34 -3.33
CA ALA A 487 -17.51 24.68 -3.86
C ALA A 487 -17.70 25.72 -2.74
N ASN A 488 -18.22 25.29 -1.59
CA ASN A 488 -18.59 26.16 -0.47
C ASN A 488 -17.84 25.81 0.83
N SER A 489 -16.96 24.81 0.81
CA SER A 489 -16.09 24.42 1.92
C SER A 489 -14.62 24.73 1.62
N ASP A 490 -13.86 25.05 2.67
CA ASP A 490 -12.40 25.00 2.64
C ASP A 490 -11.84 23.89 3.54
N GLU A 491 -10.54 23.61 3.40
CA GLU A 491 -9.86 22.55 4.15
C GLU A 491 -9.90 22.80 5.67
N ASP A 492 -9.79 24.04 6.11
CA ASP A 492 -9.71 24.39 7.53
C ASP A 492 -11.08 24.19 8.20
N ASP A 493 -12.17 24.65 7.57
CA ASP A 493 -13.54 24.41 8.03
C ASP A 493 -13.85 22.91 8.14
N PHE A 494 -13.50 22.14 7.10
CA PHE A 494 -13.68 20.68 7.10
C PHE A 494 -12.95 20.02 8.28
N LEU A 495 -11.69 20.39 8.52
CA LEU A 495 -10.90 19.83 9.61
C LEU A 495 -11.47 20.20 10.99
N VAL A 496 -11.99 21.41 11.16
CA VAL A 496 -12.69 21.80 12.39
C VAL A 496 -13.94 20.94 12.58
N ARG A 497 -14.80 20.82 11.56
CA ARG A 497 -16.02 19.98 11.63
C ARG A 497 -15.69 18.52 11.96
N LEU A 498 -14.62 17.98 11.37
CA LEU A 498 -14.16 16.62 11.66
C LEU A 498 -13.72 16.45 13.12
N ALA A 499 -13.05 17.45 13.71
CA ALA A 499 -12.56 17.39 15.09
C ALA A 499 -13.64 17.64 16.15
N ARG A 500 -14.71 18.40 15.84
CA ARG A 500 -15.75 18.81 16.80
C ARG A 500 -16.32 17.65 17.65
N PRO A 501 -16.73 16.50 17.10
CA PRO A 501 -17.40 15.45 17.88
C PRO A 501 -16.52 14.79 18.95
N GLU A 502 -15.20 14.92 18.87
CA GLU A 502 -14.27 14.33 19.83
C GLU A 502 -13.56 15.38 20.70
N TRP A 503 -13.47 16.62 20.22
CA TRP A 503 -12.64 17.67 20.84
C TRP A 503 -13.43 18.92 21.26
N GLY A 504 -14.71 19.04 20.92
CA GLY A 504 -15.57 20.15 21.33
C GLY A 504 -14.94 21.51 20.99
N GLU A 505 -14.81 22.39 21.98
CA GLU A 505 -14.22 23.73 21.83
C GLU A 505 -12.76 23.71 21.34
N LYS A 506 -12.01 22.62 21.57
CA LYS A 506 -10.61 22.48 21.17
C LYS A 506 -10.42 22.08 19.70
N ALA A 507 -11.51 21.82 18.97
CA ALA A 507 -11.47 21.39 17.58
C ALA A 507 -10.60 22.28 16.66
N PRO A 508 -10.60 23.63 16.74
CA PRO A 508 -9.71 24.46 15.93
C PRO A 508 -8.22 24.21 16.17
N ALA A 509 -7.81 23.99 17.42
CA ALA A 509 -6.41 23.70 17.74
C ALA A 509 -5.98 22.32 17.23
N VAL A 510 -6.89 21.34 17.31
CA VAL A 510 -6.67 19.98 16.78
C VAL A 510 -6.62 19.98 15.25
N ALA A 511 -7.51 20.71 14.59
CA ALA A 511 -7.49 20.90 13.15
C ALA A 511 -6.17 21.53 12.69
N ALA A 512 -5.69 22.56 13.38
CA ALA A 512 -4.38 23.17 13.13
C ALA A 512 -3.24 22.17 13.32
N ALA A 513 -3.29 21.33 14.37
CA ALA A 513 -2.31 20.27 14.57
C ALA A 513 -2.32 19.27 13.41
N TRP A 514 -3.48 18.76 12.99
CA TRP A 514 -3.61 17.83 11.86
C TRP A 514 -3.10 18.42 10.54
N LYS A 515 -3.31 19.72 10.31
CA LYS A 515 -2.74 20.43 9.15
C LYS A 515 -1.22 20.43 9.19
N MET A 516 -0.61 20.75 10.34
CA MET A 516 0.84 20.69 10.53
C MET A 516 1.40 19.27 10.32
N LEU A 517 0.68 18.24 10.79
CA LEU A 517 1.06 16.85 10.55
C LEU A 517 1.00 16.51 9.05
N GLY A 518 -0.03 16.96 8.34
CA GLY A 518 -0.18 16.79 6.89
C GLY A 518 0.96 17.43 6.11
N ASP A 519 1.23 18.72 6.36
CA ASP A 519 2.30 19.48 5.71
C ASP A 519 3.69 18.88 6.00
N ALA A 520 3.89 18.37 7.22
CA ALA A 520 5.11 17.63 7.56
C ALA A 520 5.23 16.34 6.76
N TYR A 521 4.15 15.53 6.73
CA TYR A 521 4.11 14.23 6.06
C TYR A 521 4.29 14.33 4.53
N GLU A 522 3.91 15.45 3.90
CA GLU A 522 4.22 15.74 2.50
C GLU A 522 5.73 15.77 2.19
N ASN A 523 6.60 15.87 3.20
CA ASN A 523 8.05 15.75 3.00
C ASN A 523 8.53 14.30 2.84
N TYR A 524 7.68 13.28 2.94
CA TYR A 524 8.06 11.91 2.65
C TYR A 524 8.71 11.82 1.24
N PRO A 525 9.90 11.20 1.09
CA PRO A 525 10.53 11.05 -0.22
C PRO A 525 9.65 10.26 -1.19
N LEU A 526 9.23 10.87 -2.30
CA LEU A 526 8.40 10.22 -3.32
C LEU A 526 9.25 9.21 -4.11
N ASP A 527 9.50 8.06 -3.49
CA ASP A 527 10.37 6.99 -3.96
C ASP A 527 9.78 5.62 -3.58
N ASN A 528 9.48 4.78 -4.58
CA ASN A 528 8.95 3.44 -4.34
C ASN A 528 9.91 2.57 -3.52
N MET A 529 11.22 2.75 -3.67
CA MET A 529 12.20 1.98 -2.90
C MET A 529 12.17 2.38 -1.43
N MET A 530 11.88 3.65 -1.12
CA MET A 530 11.68 4.11 0.25
C MET A 530 10.44 3.47 0.88
N GLN A 531 9.33 3.35 0.15
CA GLN A 531 8.13 2.64 0.62
C GLN A 531 8.42 1.17 0.97
N TYR A 532 9.14 0.48 0.08
CA TYR A 532 9.33 -0.96 0.18
C TYR A 532 10.47 -1.40 1.11
N TYR A 533 11.51 -0.58 1.27
CA TYR A 533 12.72 -0.96 2.02
C TYR A 533 13.18 0.12 3.01
N GLY A 534 12.51 1.27 3.07
CA GLY A 534 12.90 2.39 3.91
C GLY A 534 12.65 2.16 5.40
N PRO A 535 13.31 2.95 6.27
CA PRO A 535 13.25 2.76 7.72
C PRO A 535 11.94 3.22 8.39
N MET A 536 10.95 3.72 7.64
CA MET A 536 9.74 4.33 8.22
C MET A 536 8.82 3.32 8.93
N HIS A 537 8.85 2.03 8.56
CA HIS A 537 8.01 1.01 9.19
C HIS A 537 8.67 0.46 10.46
N SER A 538 9.85 -0.14 10.28
CA SER A 538 10.54 -0.95 11.29
C SER A 538 11.93 -0.43 11.62
N GLY A 539 12.32 0.78 11.20
CA GLY A 539 13.61 1.40 11.54
C GLY A 539 13.88 1.39 13.04
N VAL A 540 12.82 1.50 13.84
CA VAL A 540 12.81 1.41 15.30
C VAL A 540 13.30 0.08 15.89
N ILE A 541 13.56 -0.94 15.06
CA ILE A 541 14.19 -2.23 15.42
C ILE A 541 15.48 -2.50 14.61
N TRP A 542 16.01 -1.54 13.85
CA TRP A 542 17.23 -1.76 13.06
C TRP A 542 18.48 -1.63 13.94
N PRO A 543 19.41 -2.60 13.92
CA PRO A 543 20.75 -2.33 14.40
C PRO A 543 21.43 -1.27 13.51
N LEU A 544 22.40 -0.55 14.06
CA LEU A 544 23.22 0.40 13.32
C LEU A 544 24.61 -0.18 13.11
N PHE A 545 25.19 0.05 11.93
CA PHE A 545 26.47 -0.54 11.55
C PHE A 545 27.51 0.55 11.29
N PRO A 546 28.34 0.91 12.29
CA PRO A 546 29.50 1.77 12.08
C PRO A 546 30.46 1.17 11.04
N GLU A 547 30.65 -0.16 11.07
CA GLU A 547 31.40 -0.90 10.06
C GLU A 547 30.53 -1.29 8.86
N ILE A 548 31.14 -1.51 7.69
CA ILE A 548 30.39 -1.92 6.48
C ILE A 548 30.15 -3.42 6.55
N ALA A 549 28.90 -3.83 6.77
CA ALA A 549 28.49 -5.23 6.93
C ALA A 549 27.97 -5.88 5.64
N LEU A 550 27.61 -5.07 4.64
CA LEU A 550 26.99 -5.51 3.38
C LEU A 550 25.73 -6.34 3.59
N LYS A 551 24.88 -5.94 4.55
CA LYS A 551 23.59 -6.60 4.80
C LYS A 551 22.46 -5.92 4.03
N PRO A 552 21.57 -6.67 3.37
CA PRO A 552 20.42 -6.11 2.65
C PRO A 552 19.39 -5.48 3.60
N LEU A 553 18.56 -4.59 3.06
CA LEU A 553 17.36 -4.10 3.73
C LEU A 553 16.23 -5.14 3.64
N ALA A 554 15.52 -5.37 4.72
CA ALA A 554 14.34 -6.22 4.74
C ALA A 554 13.15 -5.49 4.09
N PRO A 555 12.36 -6.16 3.22
CA PRO A 555 11.10 -5.60 2.72
C PRO A 555 10.09 -5.40 3.86
N THR A 556 9.40 -4.27 3.87
CA THR A 556 8.57 -3.82 5.00
C THR A 556 7.34 -4.69 5.29
N TRP A 557 6.91 -5.51 4.33
CA TRP A 557 5.70 -6.34 4.41
C TRP A 557 5.99 -7.85 4.50
N LYS A 558 7.26 -8.27 4.63
CA LYS A 558 7.61 -9.70 4.78
C LYS A 558 8.31 -9.97 6.11
N PRO A 559 7.69 -10.72 7.03
CA PRO A 559 8.25 -10.94 8.36
C PRO A 559 9.42 -11.95 8.40
N ASP A 560 9.67 -12.68 7.31
CA ASP A 560 10.65 -13.77 7.24
C ASP A 560 12.06 -13.32 6.81
N PHE A 561 12.29 -12.02 6.61
CA PHE A 561 13.61 -11.46 6.25
C PHE A 561 14.46 -11.07 7.47
N GLY A 562 13.88 -10.87 8.65
CA GLY A 562 14.58 -10.38 9.84
C GLY A 562 14.71 -8.85 9.87
N TYR A 563 15.76 -8.33 10.50
CA TYR A 563 16.05 -6.90 10.55
C TYR A 563 16.79 -6.42 9.30
N SER A 564 16.66 -5.13 8.96
CA SER A 564 17.39 -4.53 7.84
C SER A 564 18.85 -4.23 8.17
N GLY A 565 19.70 -4.35 7.15
CA GLY A 565 21.13 -4.10 7.20
C GLY A 565 21.57 -2.66 6.89
N ASP A 566 22.77 -2.54 6.34
CA ASP A 566 23.50 -1.29 6.18
C ASP A 566 23.69 -0.83 4.73
N VAL A 567 23.17 -1.60 3.76
CA VAL A 567 23.13 -1.18 2.35
C VAL A 567 21.95 -0.23 2.14
N ILE A 568 22.00 0.92 2.83
CA ILE A 568 20.90 1.89 2.92
C ILE A 568 20.47 2.43 1.56
N GLY A 569 21.36 2.40 0.57
CA GLY A 569 21.07 2.81 -0.80
C GLY A 569 19.93 2.02 -1.44
N GLU A 570 19.63 0.81 -0.97
CA GLU A 570 18.51 0.01 -1.47
C GLU A 570 17.14 0.69 -1.32
N CYS A 571 16.99 1.68 -0.45
CA CYS A 571 15.75 2.46 -0.31
C CYS A 571 15.78 3.82 -1.07
N LEU A 572 16.80 4.07 -1.90
CA LEU A 572 17.07 5.37 -2.54
C LEU A 572 17.00 5.30 -4.09
N GLY A 573 15.89 4.83 -4.63
CA GLY A 573 15.71 4.64 -6.07
C GLY A 573 15.82 5.93 -6.90
N ASN A 574 15.29 7.05 -6.41
CA ASN A 574 15.25 8.33 -7.13
C ASN A 574 15.72 9.53 -6.31
N HIS A 575 16.27 9.35 -5.10
CA HIS A 575 16.87 10.39 -4.27
C HIS A 575 18.33 10.07 -3.93
N THR A 576 19.16 11.07 -3.66
CA THR A 576 20.44 10.84 -2.97
C THR A 576 20.21 10.67 -1.46
N LEU A 577 21.22 10.16 -0.74
CA LEU A 577 21.14 10.01 0.71
C LEU A 577 20.97 11.36 1.40
N GLU A 578 21.67 12.40 0.94
CA GLU A 578 21.56 13.77 1.46
C GLU A 578 20.16 14.34 1.28
N GLU A 579 19.58 14.14 0.09
CA GLU A 579 18.22 14.59 -0.22
C GLU A 579 17.21 13.90 0.70
N ALA A 580 17.35 12.59 0.90
CA ALA A 580 16.51 11.82 1.80
C ALA A 580 16.66 12.27 3.26
N VAL A 581 17.88 12.59 3.73
CA VAL A 581 18.12 13.14 5.07
C VAL A 581 17.43 14.50 5.25
N ILE A 582 17.52 15.39 4.26
CA ILE A 582 16.86 16.72 4.32
C ILE A 582 15.34 16.55 4.43
N LEU A 583 14.75 15.73 3.57
CA LEU A 583 13.31 15.50 3.50
C LEU A 583 12.77 14.84 4.78
N THR A 584 13.42 13.76 5.23
CA THR A 584 13.00 13.05 6.46
C THR A 584 13.19 13.89 7.71
N ARG A 585 14.21 14.77 7.76
CA ARG A 585 14.36 15.73 8.87
C ARG A 585 13.24 16.75 8.90
N ARG A 586 12.87 17.34 7.75
CA ARG A 586 11.73 18.27 7.65
C ARG A 586 10.43 17.60 8.09
N MET A 587 10.22 16.35 7.69
CA MET A 587 9.08 15.55 8.11
C MET A 587 9.07 15.33 9.62
N ALA A 588 10.16 14.83 10.20
CA ALA A 588 10.25 14.55 11.64
C ALA A 588 10.08 15.83 12.49
N ASP A 589 10.76 16.91 12.13
CA ASP A 589 10.69 18.19 12.86
C ASP A 589 9.31 18.85 12.75
N GLY A 590 8.68 18.80 11.57
CA GLY A 590 7.33 19.31 11.35
C GLY A 590 6.28 18.49 12.11
N TRP A 591 6.41 17.16 12.08
CA TRP A 591 5.52 16.25 12.77
C TRP A 591 5.55 16.46 14.28
N GLU A 592 6.75 16.59 14.86
CA GLU A 592 6.93 16.83 16.30
C GLU A 592 6.25 18.15 16.74
N LYS A 593 6.28 19.19 15.90
CA LYS A 593 5.57 20.46 16.19
C LYS A 593 4.05 20.27 16.20
N GLY A 594 3.50 19.58 15.20
CA GLY A 594 2.06 19.27 15.15
C GLY A 594 1.62 18.39 16.33
N LEU A 595 2.42 17.38 16.68
CA LEU A 595 2.17 16.50 17.82
C LEU A 595 2.14 17.28 19.15
N LYS A 596 3.10 18.19 19.38
CA LYS A 596 3.14 19.02 20.59
C LYS A 596 1.88 19.88 20.73
N LEU A 597 1.40 20.46 19.63
CA LEU A 597 0.14 21.21 19.63
C LEU A 597 -1.05 20.29 19.97
N TRP A 598 -1.11 19.10 19.37
CA TRP A 598 -2.19 18.16 19.65
C TRP A 598 -2.18 17.68 21.11
N GLN A 599 -1.01 17.35 21.66
CA GLN A 599 -0.84 16.97 23.06
C GLN A 599 -1.30 18.06 24.03
N SER A 600 -1.14 19.35 23.68
CA SER A 600 -1.64 20.45 24.49
C SER A 600 -3.17 20.53 24.56
N CYS A 601 -3.87 19.87 23.63
CA CYS A 601 -5.33 19.81 23.63
C CYS A 601 -5.89 18.78 24.64
N GLY A 602 -5.09 17.81 25.09
CA GLY A 602 -5.51 16.80 26.07
C GLY A 602 -5.04 15.39 25.73
N SER A 603 -5.66 14.39 26.34
CA SER A 603 -5.36 12.97 26.10
C SER A 603 -6.35 12.34 25.12
N HIS A 604 -5.86 11.64 24.12
CA HIS A 604 -6.66 10.83 23.20
C HIS A 604 -5.84 9.63 22.71
N PRO A 605 -6.44 8.44 22.49
CA PRO A 605 -5.70 7.27 22.00
C PRO A 605 -4.89 7.56 20.73
N ASP A 606 -5.43 8.36 19.82
CA ASP A 606 -4.77 8.69 18.55
C ASP A 606 -3.52 9.57 18.71
N ILE A 607 -3.37 10.28 19.84
CA ILE A 607 -2.13 10.98 20.17
C ILE A 607 -1.01 9.97 20.41
N GLY A 608 -1.30 8.80 20.99
CA GLY A 608 -0.33 7.72 21.15
C GLY A 608 0.14 7.16 19.80
N VAL A 609 -0.77 7.04 18.83
CA VAL A 609 -0.44 6.68 17.44
C VAL A 609 0.45 7.74 16.80
N ALA A 610 0.10 9.03 16.95
CA ALA A 610 0.90 10.13 16.42
C ALA A 610 2.29 10.24 17.08
N GLU A 611 2.40 9.90 18.36
CA GLU A 611 3.69 9.83 19.07
C GLU A 611 4.57 8.67 18.58
N ALA A 612 3.98 7.49 18.36
CA ALA A 612 4.69 6.37 17.75
C ALA A 612 5.22 6.73 16.35
N LEU A 613 4.40 7.40 15.53
CA LEU A 613 4.83 7.92 14.23
C LEU A 613 5.96 8.95 14.35
N SER A 614 5.90 9.85 15.34
CA SER A 614 6.97 10.81 15.61
C SER A 614 8.30 10.12 15.89
N ILE A 615 8.27 9.02 16.66
CA ILE A 615 9.45 8.19 16.95
C ILE A 615 9.94 7.51 15.68
N GLN A 616 9.05 6.90 14.88
CA GLN A 616 9.41 6.24 13.63
C GLN A 616 10.04 7.20 12.62
N PHE A 617 9.48 8.41 12.45
CA PHE A 617 10.00 9.42 11.54
C PHE A 617 11.34 9.99 12.00
N ARG A 618 11.49 10.22 13.32
CA ARG A 618 12.79 10.63 13.89
C ARG A 618 13.83 9.55 13.68
N SER A 619 13.51 8.29 14.00
CA SER A 619 14.38 7.13 13.80
C SER A 619 14.78 6.95 12.34
N ALA A 620 13.84 7.09 11.40
CA ALA A 620 14.11 7.07 9.96
C ALA A 620 15.11 8.15 9.54
N SER A 621 14.92 9.40 10.01
CA SER A 621 15.85 10.50 9.75
C SER A 621 17.23 10.24 10.34
N ASP A 622 17.28 9.71 11.56
CA ASP A 622 18.51 9.39 12.28
C ASP A 622 19.29 8.25 11.63
N ILE A 623 18.61 7.18 11.17
CA ILE A 623 19.23 6.07 10.44
C ILE A 623 19.87 6.55 9.14
N LEU A 624 19.16 7.33 8.33
CA LEU A 624 19.71 7.89 7.09
C LEU A 624 20.90 8.82 7.38
N ASN A 625 20.78 9.67 8.40
CA ASN A 625 21.85 10.58 8.79
C ASN A 625 23.07 9.84 9.37
N PHE A 626 22.86 8.74 10.09
CA PHE A 626 23.93 7.88 10.60
C PHE A 626 24.79 7.35 9.45
N TYR A 627 24.16 6.85 8.38
CA TYR A 627 24.91 6.35 7.23
C TYR A 627 25.56 7.47 6.42
N LEU A 628 24.96 8.67 6.36
CA LEU A 628 25.61 9.85 5.77
C LEU A 628 26.84 10.29 6.57
N LEU A 629 26.79 10.21 7.91
CA LEU A 629 27.95 10.45 8.77
C LEU A 629 29.00 9.35 8.61
N ARG A 630 28.59 8.08 8.42
CA ARG A 630 29.52 6.99 8.10
C ARG A 630 30.29 7.25 6.82
N GLU A 631 29.65 7.79 5.76
CA GLU A 631 30.37 8.21 4.55
C GLU A 631 31.45 9.25 4.84
N LYS A 632 31.13 10.26 5.65
CA LYS A 632 32.08 11.31 6.06
C LYS A 632 33.24 10.74 6.87
N LEU A 633 32.95 9.78 7.75
CA LEU A 633 33.97 9.09 8.54
C LEU A 633 34.93 8.29 7.66
N ILE A 634 34.41 7.53 6.68
CA ILE A 634 35.24 6.80 5.70
C ILE A 634 36.08 7.76 4.86
N ALA A 635 35.53 8.91 4.50
CA ALA A 635 36.25 9.96 3.77
C ALA A 635 37.28 10.74 4.63
N GLY A 636 37.39 10.45 5.93
CA GLY A 636 38.29 11.16 6.84
C GLY A 636 37.86 12.60 7.16
N ILE A 637 36.59 12.96 6.92
CA ILE A 637 36.09 14.32 7.13
C ILE A 637 35.73 14.51 8.60
N ARG A 638 36.55 15.32 9.29
CA ARG A 638 36.43 15.65 10.73
C ARG A 638 36.06 14.42 11.59
N PRO A 639 36.91 13.38 11.63
CA PRO A 639 36.54 12.07 12.16
C PRO A 639 36.00 12.11 13.60
N ALA A 640 36.64 12.88 14.49
CA ALA A 640 36.21 13.01 15.88
C ALA A 640 34.77 13.55 16.00
N THR A 641 34.48 14.72 15.39
CA THR A 641 33.14 15.32 15.46
C THR A 641 32.07 14.50 14.74
N THR A 642 32.45 13.82 13.65
CA THR A 642 31.54 12.92 12.92
C THR A 642 31.18 11.73 13.79
N LEU A 643 32.14 11.17 14.52
CA LEU A 643 31.91 10.04 15.42
C LEU A 643 31.09 10.44 16.64
N ASP A 644 31.33 11.61 17.22
CA ASP A 644 30.51 12.16 18.31
C ASP A 644 29.04 12.30 17.88
N ALA A 645 28.79 12.82 16.68
CA ALA A 645 27.44 12.93 16.13
C ALA A 645 26.78 11.57 15.88
N MET A 646 27.54 10.55 15.47
CA MET A 646 27.06 9.18 15.33
C MET A 646 26.70 8.55 16.68
N GLU A 647 27.51 8.75 17.72
CA GLU A 647 27.18 8.28 19.08
C GLU A 647 25.92 8.95 19.64
N GLU A 648 25.74 10.24 19.37
CA GLU A 648 24.55 10.98 19.79
C GLU A 648 23.27 10.39 19.17
N ILE A 649 23.32 10.02 17.88
CA ILE A 649 22.23 9.29 17.22
C ILE A 649 21.95 7.98 17.95
N VAL A 650 22.97 7.19 18.27
CA VAL A 650 22.80 5.90 18.96
C VAL A 650 22.13 6.08 20.33
N ARG A 651 22.52 7.11 21.10
CA ARG A 651 21.92 7.42 22.40
C ARG A 651 20.45 7.84 22.26
N ARG A 652 20.14 8.66 21.27
CA ARG A 652 18.75 9.08 20.98
C ARG A 652 17.90 7.89 20.52
N GLU A 653 18.45 7.00 19.70
CA GLU A 653 17.74 5.80 19.25
C GLU A 653 17.45 4.81 20.39
N ILE A 654 18.32 4.71 21.40
CA ILE A 654 18.01 3.99 22.65
C ILE A 654 16.78 4.60 23.32
N GLY A 655 16.77 5.92 23.52
CA GLY A 655 15.63 6.63 24.14
C GLY A 655 14.32 6.49 23.33
N ASN A 656 14.41 6.53 22.00
CA ASN A 656 13.29 6.29 21.10
C ASN A 656 12.69 4.88 21.29
N SER A 657 13.53 3.85 21.32
CA SER A 657 13.08 2.48 21.58
C SER A 657 12.51 2.30 23.00
N GLU A 658 13.11 2.93 24.01
CA GLU A 658 12.60 2.91 25.39
C GLU A 658 11.22 3.56 25.50
N ARG A 659 10.97 4.67 24.78
CA ARG A 659 9.67 5.35 24.77
C ARG A 659 8.61 4.60 23.98
N LEU A 660 8.98 3.90 22.91
CA LEU A 660 8.03 3.15 22.08
C LEU A 660 7.48 1.89 22.76
N ILE A 661 8.24 1.27 23.67
CA ILE A 661 7.82 0.08 24.44
C ILE A 661 6.49 0.29 25.18
N PRO A 662 6.31 1.31 26.05
CA PRO A 662 5.04 1.53 26.73
C PRO A 662 3.90 1.88 25.78
N LEU A 663 4.16 2.52 24.64
CA LEU A 663 3.13 2.78 23.62
C LEU A 663 2.61 1.47 23.02
N CYS A 664 3.51 0.55 22.63
CA CYS A 664 3.13 -0.77 22.11
C CYS A 664 2.32 -1.61 23.12
N LYS A 665 2.62 -1.46 24.42
CA LYS A 665 1.88 -2.15 25.48
C LYS A 665 0.46 -1.57 25.67
N ALA A 666 0.30 -0.27 25.43
CA ALA A 666 -0.99 0.42 25.56
C ALA A 666 -1.88 0.24 24.31
N ASP A 667 -1.28 0.08 23.13
CA ASP A 667 -1.99 -0.08 21.86
C ASP A 667 -1.39 -1.23 21.04
N SER A 668 -2.10 -2.37 21.05
CA SER A 668 -1.68 -3.58 20.35
C SER A 668 -1.73 -3.48 18.82
N ARG A 669 -2.29 -2.40 18.26
CA ARG A 669 -2.29 -2.14 16.82
C ARG A 669 -0.92 -1.62 16.34
N LEU A 670 -0.15 -0.99 17.22
CA LEU A 670 1.18 -0.48 16.90
C LEU A 670 2.12 -1.65 16.60
N GLY A 671 2.83 -1.55 15.47
CA GLY A 671 3.72 -2.58 14.96
C GLY A 671 3.06 -3.56 14.01
N PHE A 672 1.73 -3.74 14.04
CA PHE A 672 1.04 -4.70 13.17
C PHE A 672 0.99 -4.22 11.73
N HIS A 673 1.48 -5.05 10.81
CA HIS A 673 1.38 -4.81 9.37
C HIS A 673 0.46 -5.85 8.73
N SER A 674 -0.66 -5.40 8.16
CA SER A 674 -1.72 -6.26 7.63
C SER A 674 -1.26 -7.25 6.56
N GLU A 675 -0.48 -6.79 5.60
CA GLU A 675 0.10 -7.66 4.57
C GLU A 675 1.13 -8.65 5.11
N ALA A 676 1.88 -8.27 6.15
CA ALA A 676 2.82 -9.17 6.80
C ALA A 676 2.14 -10.15 7.77
N GLU A 677 0.85 -9.94 8.06
CA GLU A 677 0.05 -10.67 9.04
C GLU A 677 0.79 -10.84 10.39
N SER A 678 1.54 -9.81 10.81
CA SER A 678 2.42 -9.85 11.99
C SER A 678 2.87 -8.47 12.44
N HIS A 679 3.30 -8.40 13.71
CA HIS A 679 3.99 -7.23 14.26
C HIS A 679 5.42 -7.15 13.72
N GLN A 680 5.74 -6.07 13.02
CA GLN A 680 7.09 -5.78 12.52
C GLN A 680 8.01 -5.26 13.62
N TYR A 681 7.45 -4.56 14.62
CA TYR A 681 8.12 -4.26 15.89
C TYR A 681 7.19 -4.58 17.05
N ASP A 682 7.78 -4.93 18.19
CA ASP A 682 7.10 -5.25 19.44
C ASP A 682 8.07 -4.97 20.61
N PRO A 683 7.60 -5.02 21.88
CA PRO A 683 8.46 -4.79 23.03
C PRO A 683 9.74 -5.65 23.10
N ASP A 684 9.69 -6.93 22.69
CA ASP A 684 10.85 -7.83 22.80
C ASP A 684 11.93 -7.45 21.80
N ARG A 685 11.53 -7.11 20.57
CA ARG A 685 12.43 -6.63 19.52
C ARG A 685 13.00 -5.25 19.83
N LEU A 686 12.24 -4.39 20.50
CA LEU A 686 12.73 -3.10 20.96
C LEU A 686 13.79 -3.27 22.07
N HIS A 687 13.55 -4.17 23.02
CA HIS A 687 14.55 -4.54 24.03
C HIS A 687 15.82 -5.15 23.39
N TRP A 688 15.64 -6.02 22.41
CA TRP A 688 16.76 -6.56 21.63
C TRP A 688 17.56 -5.43 20.98
N ARG A 689 16.92 -4.49 20.28
CA ARG A 689 17.62 -3.36 19.64
C ARG A 689 18.38 -2.52 20.66
N ILE A 690 17.79 -2.21 21.80
CA ILE A 690 18.45 -1.46 22.88
C ILE A 690 19.77 -2.16 23.29
N SER A 691 19.77 -3.50 23.40
CA SER A 691 20.99 -4.25 23.71
C SER A 691 22.05 -4.11 22.62
N GLN A 692 21.66 -4.14 21.34
CA GLN A 692 22.58 -3.93 20.20
C GLN A 692 23.19 -2.53 20.22
N LEU A 693 22.36 -1.50 20.40
CA LEU A 693 22.81 -0.10 20.42
C LEU A 693 23.73 0.19 21.61
N LYS A 694 23.44 -0.38 22.79
CA LYS A 694 24.33 -0.28 23.97
C LYS A 694 25.67 -0.97 23.70
N ASN A 695 25.67 -2.11 23.00
CA ASN A 695 26.91 -2.79 22.61
C ASN A 695 27.79 -1.93 21.72
N LEU A 696 27.20 -1.20 20.75
CA LEU A 696 27.96 -0.28 19.89
C LEU A 696 28.74 0.75 20.73
N LEU A 697 28.06 1.38 21.70
CA LEU A 697 28.67 2.41 22.56
C LEU A 697 29.77 1.84 23.47
N LEU A 698 29.63 0.59 23.91
CA LEU A 698 30.58 -0.06 24.81
C LEU A 698 31.83 -0.60 24.09
N HIS A 699 31.70 -1.06 22.85
CA HIS A 699 32.74 -1.82 22.17
C HIS A 699 33.19 -1.20 20.84
N ASP A 700 32.25 -0.94 19.92
CA ASP A 700 32.58 -0.58 18.54
C ASP A 700 33.07 0.86 18.42
N PHE A 701 32.35 1.82 19.02
CA PHE A 701 32.76 3.22 19.00
C PHE A 701 34.13 3.46 19.68
N PRO A 702 34.41 2.90 20.88
CA PRO A 702 35.75 2.96 21.47
C PRO A 702 36.84 2.33 20.59
N ALA A 703 36.56 1.23 19.88
CA ALA A 703 37.52 0.62 18.96
C ALA A 703 37.83 1.53 17.76
N ILE A 704 36.80 2.12 17.14
CA ILE A 704 36.95 3.07 16.02
C ILE A 704 37.73 4.32 16.47
N ARG A 705 37.46 4.82 17.68
CA ARG A 705 38.22 5.96 18.25
C ARG A 705 39.71 5.65 18.36
N ARG A 706 40.07 4.47 18.85
CA ARG A 706 41.48 4.06 19.00
C ARG A 706 42.19 3.89 17.67
N ASN A 707 41.51 3.34 16.67
CA ASN A 707 42.12 3.01 15.39
C ASN A 707 42.07 4.16 14.37
N HIS A 708 41.31 5.22 14.64
CA HIS A 708 41.05 6.35 13.74
C HIS A 708 40.55 5.96 12.33
N CYS A 709 40.05 4.73 12.17
CA CYS A 709 39.53 4.20 10.92
C CYS A 709 38.42 3.20 11.23
N ILE A 710 37.51 3.01 10.27
CA ILE A 710 36.49 1.97 10.33
C ILE A 710 37.17 0.64 9.97
N PRO A 711 37.20 -0.37 10.86
CA PRO A 711 37.71 -1.68 10.51
C PRO A 711 36.92 -2.27 9.32
N ARG A 712 37.61 -2.99 8.42
CA ARG A 712 36.94 -3.74 7.35
C ARG A 712 36.22 -4.93 7.99
N SER A 713 34.89 -4.91 8.04
CA SER A 713 34.12 -5.96 8.75
C SER A 713 34.11 -7.32 8.06
N ALA A 714 34.31 -7.37 6.73
CA ALA A 714 34.24 -8.61 5.97
C ALA A 714 35.46 -8.80 5.08
N GLU A 715 36.17 -9.92 5.24
CA GLU A 715 36.98 -10.46 4.16
C GLU A 715 36.04 -10.79 2.99
N VAL A 716 35.99 -9.90 2.02
CA VAL A 716 35.29 -10.12 0.75
C VAL A 716 36.30 -10.54 -0.31
N PRO A 717 35.94 -11.49 -1.21
CA PRO A 717 36.83 -11.89 -2.28
C PRO A 717 37.24 -10.69 -3.15
N SER A 718 38.54 -10.49 -3.31
CA SER A 718 39.08 -9.37 -4.11
C SER A 718 39.43 -9.84 -5.52
N TYR A 719 38.93 -9.14 -6.53
CA TYR A 719 39.30 -9.37 -7.92
C TYR A 719 40.67 -8.76 -8.22
N ARG A 720 41.62 -9.57 -8.70
CA ARG A 720 43.01 -9.12 -8.94
C ARG A 720 43.36 -8.96 -10.43
N GLY A 721 42.36 -8.84 -11.30
CA GLY A 721 42.56 -8.81 -12.75
C GLY A 721 42.50 -10.19 -13.40
N GLY A 722 42.46 -10.22 -14.74
CA GLY A 722 42.42 -11.44 -15.54
C GLY A 722 41.02 -12.05 -15.71
N TRP A 723 40.95 -13.14 -16.48
CA TRP A 723 39.70 -13.85 -16.73
C TRP A 723 39.39 -14.84 -15.60
N ILE A 724 38.16 -14.82 -15.10
CA ILE A 724 37.64 -15.76 -14.09
C ILE A 724 36.52 -16.58 -14.72
N ALA A 725 36.62 -17.90 -14.61
CA ALA A 725 35.58 -18.83 -15.04
C ALA A 725 34.63 -19.16 -13.88
N VAL A 726 33.33 -19.12 -14.14
CA VAL A 726 32.26 -19.50 -13.20
C VAL A 726 31.20 -20.29 -13.96
N GLY A 727 31.19 -21.61 -13.77
CA GLY A 727 30.28 -22.50 -14.46
C GLY A 727 30.38 -22.37 -15.98
N THR A 728 29.29 -21.93 -16.63
CA THR A 728 29.21 -21.77 -18.08
C THR A 728 29.55 -20.35 -18.57
N MET A 729 29.94 -19.44 -17.68
CA MET A 729 30.44 -18.11 -18.05
C MET A 729 31.91 -17.94 -17.66
N ARG A 730 32.63 -17.08 -18.39
CA ARG A 730 33.85 -16.45 -17.89
C ARG A 730 33.75 -14.94 -18.06
N TRP A 731 34.40 -14.20 -17.19
CA TRP A 731 34.34 -12.74 -17.20
C TRP A 731 35.68 -12.14 -16.79
N CYS A 732 35.90 -10.88 -17.17
CA CYS A 732 36.93 -10.03 -16.60
C CYS A 732 36.40 -8.60 -16.50
N ALA A 733 37.03 -7.80 -15.65
CA ALA A 733 36.78 -6.37 -15.55
C ALA A 733 38.09 -5.59 -15.61
N GLU A 734 38.04 -4.40 -16.19
CA GLU A 734 39.17 -3.46 -16.25
C GLU A 734 38.68 -2.04 -16.05
N TRP A 735 39.49 -1.24 -15.36
CA TRP A 735 39.23 0.18 -15.25
C TRP A 735 39.88 0.91 -16.44
N LYS A 736 39.08 1.71 -17.13
CA LYS A 736 39.51 2.66 -18.16
C LYS A 736 39.47 4.09 -17.60
N GLN A 737 39.98 5.06 -18.36
CA GLN A 737 40.03 6.46 -17.93
C GLN A 737 38.64 7.05 -17.68
N ASP A 738 37.64 6.57 -18.41
CA ASP A 738 36.27 7.04 -18.50
C ASP A 738 35.25 6.15 -17.77
N GLY A 739 35.65 4.98 -17.28
CA GLY A 739 34.74 4.10 -16.54
C GLY A 739 35.27 2.70 -16.25
N LEU A 740 34.36 1.84 -15.78
CA LEU A 740 34.62 0.43 -15.48
C LEU A 740 34.04 -0.44 -16.60
N HIS A 741 34.87 -1.31 -17.18
CA HIS A 741 34.52 -2.15 -18.32
C HIS A 741 34.51 -3.62 -17.94
N PHE A 742 33.36 -4.28 -18.07
CA PHE A 742 33.19 -5.73 -17.92
C PHE A 742 33.13 -6.39 -19.29
N ARG A 743 33.85 -7.51 -19.44
CA ARG A 743 33.76 -8.39 -20.60
C ARG A 743 33.33 -9.77 -20.13
N LEU A 744 32.27 -10.31 -20.75
CA LEU A 744 31.66 -11.57 -20.37
C LEU A 744 31.57 -12.49 -21.59
N GLN A 745 31.86 -13.76 -21.38
CA GLN A 745 31.71 -14.80 -22.39
C GLN A 745 30.92 -15.98 -21.83
N CYS A 746 29.75 -16.20 -22.41
CA CYS A 746 28.77 -17.19 -21.99
C CYS A 746 28.72 -18.34 -23.01
N ARG A 747 28.84 -19.60 -22.57
CA ARG A 747 28.58 -20.78 -23.42
C ARG A 747 27.09 -20.92 -23.72
N GLU A 748 26.73 -21.44 -24.89
CA GLU A 748 25.34 -21.69 -25.30
C GLU A 748 24.61 -22.58 -24.27
N ASN A 749 23.33 -22.30 -24.08
CA ASN A 749 22.42 -23.21 -23.40
C ASN A 749 21.11 -23.23 -24.21
N ALA A 750 20.97 -24.22 -25.09
CA ALA A 750 19.83 -24.29 -26.01
C ALA A 750 18.49 -24.61 -25.31
N ASP A 751 18.54 -25.07 -24.05
CA ASP A 751 17.37 -25.56 -23.33
C ASP A 751 16.72 -24.51 -22.41
N CYS A 752 17.20 -23.26 -22.42
CA CYS A 752 16.67 -22.18 -21.57
C CYS A 752 15.92 -21.12 -22.37
N GLU A 753 14.80 -20.68 -21.81
CA GLU A 753 13.94 -19.64 -22.38
C GLU A 753 14.43 -18.24 -22.01
N THR A 754 15.06 -18.10 -20.85
CA THR A 754 15.75 -16.87 -20.44
C THR A 754 17.17 -17.21 -20.02
N ASP A 755 18.16 -16.59 -20.67
CA ASP A 755 19.58 -16.65 -20.31
C ASP A 755 20.07 -15.21 -20.20
N LYS A 756 20.46 -14.82 -18.98
CA LYS A 756 20.92 -13.45 -18.69
C LYS A 756 22.09 -13.43 -17.73
N VAL A 757 22.87 -12.35 -17.78
CA VAL A 757 23.84 -12.00 -16.74
C VAL A 757 23.41 -10.71 -16.06
N LEU A 758 23.32 -10.75 -14.73
CA LEU A 758 23.17 -9.59 -13.86
C LEU A 758 24.55 -9.14 -13.37
N ILE A 759 24.83 -7.85 -13.48
CA ILE A 759 25.95 -7.14 -12.87
C ILE A 759 25.37 -6.19 -11.82
N ALA A 760 25.72 -6.41 -10.55
CA ALA A 760 25.34 -5.53 -9.45
C ALA A 760 26.60 -4.84 -8.89
N THR A 761 26.56 -3.52 -8.70
CA THR A 761 27.68 -2.77 -8.10
C THR A 761 27.22 -1.84 -6.99
N LEU A 762 28.09 -1.62 -6.00
CA LEU A 762 27.90 -0.71 -4.88
C LEU A 762 29.13 0.18 -4.71
N ASN A 763 28.89 1.42 -4.27
CA ASN A 763 29.97 2.36 -3.96
C ASN A 763 30.71 1.96 -2.68
N ARG A 764 31.88 2.56 -2.44
CA ARG A 764 32.76 2.21 -1.31
C ARG A 764 32.08 2.26 0.08
N PRO A 765 31.22 3.24 0.40
CA PRO A 765 30.48 3.24 1.67
C PRO A 765 29.27 2.30 1.74
N ALA A 766 28.91 1.64 0.62
CA ALA A 766 27.70 0.83 0.46
C ALA A 766 26.38 1.58 0.73
N THR A 767 26.34 2.87 0.45
CA THR A 767 25.21 3.77 0.78
C THR A 767 24.45 4.28 -0.44
N GLY A 768 25.03 4.19 -1.64
CA GLY A 768 24.38 4.59 -2.89
C GLY A 768 23.47 3.48 -3.43
N MET A 769 22.43 3.85 -4.17
CA MET A 769 21.49 2.91 -4.79
C MET A 769 22.17 1.84 -5.64
N PRO A 770 22.16 0.54 -5.32
CA PRO A 770 22.87 -0.47 -6.12
C PRO A 770 22.62 -0.32 -7.63
N TRP A 771 23.69 -0.31 -8.42
CA TRP A 771 23.58 -0.26 -9.89
C TRP A 771 23.42 -1.68 -10.42
N LEU A 772 22.24 -1.98 -10.96
CA LEU A 772 21.84 -3.27 -11.46
C LEU A 772 21.71 -3.21 -12.98
N ILE A 773 22.57 -3.96 -13.67
CA ILE A 773 22.59 -4.07 -15.13
C ILE A 773 22.32 -5.54 -15.50
N GLU A 774 21.34 -5.78 -16.36
CA GLU A 774 21.09 -7.12 -16.91
C GLU A 774 21.32 -7.13 -18.42
N ALA A 775 22.07 -8.12 -18.90
CA ALA A 775 22.28 -8.41 -20.32
C ALA A 775 21.70 -9.78 -20.65
N PHE A 776 20.86 -9.87 -21.68
CA PHE A 776 20.17 -11.10 -22.07
C PHE A 776 20.76 -11.65 -23.37
N SER A 777 20.80 -12.98 -23.51
CA SER A 777 21.33 -13.65 -24.70
C SER A 777 20.57 -13.33 -26.00
N ASP A 778 19.34 -12.82 -25.88
CA ASP A 778 18.48 -12.37 -26.99
C ASP A 778 18.68 -10.90 -27.37
N GLY A 779 19.68 -10.22 -26.77
CA GLY A 779 20.01 -8.82 -27.04
C GLY A 779 19.26 -7.81 -26.19
N ARG A 780 18.33 -8.22 -25.33
CA ARG A 780 17.70 -7.30 -24.37
C ARG A 780 18.70 -6.85 -23.31
N LYS A 781 18.44 -5.67 -22.74
CA LYS A 781 19.16 -5.16 -21.58
C LYS A 781 18.25 -4.37 -20.63
N THR A 782 18.62 -4.32 -19.36
CA THR A 782 18.01 -3.42 -18.38
C THR A 782 19.08 -2.73 -17.55
N ASP A 783 18.82 -1.48 -17.18
CA ASP A 783 19.70 -0.68 -16.33
C ASP A 783 18.80 0.17 -15.42
N ASN A 784 18.91 -0.02 -14.11
CA ASN A 784 18.06 0.68 -13.14
C ASN A 784 18.45 2.15 -12.91
N ARG A 785 19.70 2.54 -13.17
CA ARG A 785 20.17 3.93 -13.05
C ARG A 785 20.20 4.66 -14.40
N GLY A 786 20.28 3.89 -15.48
CA GLY A 786 20.57 4.39 -16.82
C GLY A 786 22.04 4.77 -16.99
N GLY A 787 22.44 4.98 -18.25
CA GLY A 787 23.79 5.45 -18.60
C GLY A 787 24.83 4.36 -18.85
N SER A 788 24.54 3.08 -18.59
CA SER A 788 25.44 2.00 -19.02
C SER A 788 25.40 1.78 -20.53
N GLU A 789 26.56 1.48 -21.10
CA GLU A 789 26.67 0.96 -22.46
C GLU A 789 26.78 -0.56 -22.38
N VAL A 790 25.92 -1.26 -23.11
CA VAL A 790 25.87 -2.72 -23.12
C VAL A 790 25.81 -3.16 -24.56
N GLN A 791 26.81 -3.91 -25.00
CA GLN A 791 26.88 -4.54 -26.31
C GLN A 791 26.76 -6.05 -26.12
N ILE A 792 25.85 -6.68 -26.85
CA ILE A 792 25.61 -8.12 -26.80
C ILE A 792 25.83 -8.68 -28.20
N SER A 793 26.67 -9.69 -28.32
CA SER A 793 26.97 -10.35 -29.59
C SER A 793 26.85 -11.87 -29.46
N ARG A 794 26.36 -12.52 -30.52
CA ARG A 794 26.30 -13.99 -30.58
C ARG A 794 27.49 -14.52 -31.37
N ARG A 795 28.00 -15.68 -30.96
CA ARG A 795 29.04 -16.43 -31.67
C ARG A 795 28.67 -17.92 -31.72
N PRO A 796 29.31 -18.74 -32.56
CA PRO A 796 29.08 -20.18 -32.54
C PRO A 796 29.33 -20.77 -31.13
N GLY A 797 28.31 -21.38 -30.55
CA GLY A 797 28.39 -22.01 -29.23
C GLY A 797 28.30 -21.05 -28.03
N GLY A 798 27.80 -19.82 -28.21
CA GLY A 798 27.50 -18.92 -27.10
C GLY A 798 27.20 -17.47 -27.45
N TRP A 799 27.27 -16.61 -26.45
CA TRP A 799 27.09 -15.16 -26.59
C TRP A 799 28.02 -14.39 -25.66
N ASP A 800 28.38 -13.18 -26.05
CA ASP A 800 29.28 -12.28 -25.31
C ASP A 800 28.52 -11.03 -24.91
N ALA A 801 28.95 -10.41 -23.82
CA ALA A 801 28.52 -9.09 -23.43
C ALA A 801 29.70 -8.22 -23.04
N GLU A 802 29.72 -6.99 -23.53
CA GLU A 802 30.59 -5.91 -23.07
C GLU A 802 29.72 -4.88 -22.36
N VAL A 803 30.02 -4.62 -21.09
CA VAL A 803 29.27 -3.66 -20.26
C VAL A 803 30.22 -2.59 -19.76
N PHE A 804 29.99 -1.36 -20.19
CA PHE A 804 30.74 -0.18 -19.76
C PHE A 804 29.89 0.68 -18.84
N LEU A 805 30.45 0.97 -17.67
CA LEU A 805 29.85 1.78 -16.62
C LEU A 805 30.59 3.13 -16.55
N PRO A 806 30.03 4.21 -17.14
CA PRO A 806 30.69 5.51 -17.11
C PRO A 806 30.77 6.04 -15.68
N CYS A 807 31.99 6.37 -15.23
CA CYS A 807 32.21 6.98 -13.93
C CYS A 807 33.51 7.79 -13.93
N SER A 808 33.46 9.00 -13.37
CA SER A 808 34.63 9.90 -13.33
C SER A 808 35.59 9.48 -12.23
N ARG A 809 36.85 9.22 -12.57
CA ARG A 809 37.94 8.97 -11.61
C ARG A 809 38.51 10.24 -10.96
N ARG A 810 37.80 11.37 -11.01
CA ARG A 810 38.22 12.60 -10.31
C ARG A 810 38.32 12.35 -8.80
N ALA A 811 39.25 13.02 -8.13
CA ALA A 811 39.55 12.79 -6.71
C ALA A 811 38.30 12.96 -5.81
N ASP A 812 37.45 13.90 -6.18
CA ASP A 812 36.19 14.32 -5.57
C ASP A 812 35.04 13.31 -5.74
N ASP A 813 35.17 12.31 -6.62
CA ASP A 813 34.14 11.28 -6.88
C ASP A 813 34.54 9.86 -6.42
N ARG A 814 35.70 9.68 -5.79
CA ARG A 814 36.20 8.34 -5.35
C ARG A 814 35.22 7.58 -4.46
N MET A 815 34.43 8.28 -3.65
CA MET A 815 33.43 7.67 -2.75
C MET A 815 32.17 7.17 -3.48
N LYS A 816 31.97 7.58 -4.73
CA LYS A 816 30.84 7.20 -5.57
C LYS A 816 31.19 6.10 -6.58
N LEU A 817 32.48 5.82 -6.77
CA LEU A 817 32.96 4.78 -7.68
C LEU A 817 32.48 3.38 -7.25
N PRO A 818 32.12 2.50 -8.20
CA PRO A 818 31.94 1.09 -7.94
C PRO A 818 33.15 0.50 -7.19
N PHE A 819 32.89 -0.15 -6.05
CA PHE A 819 33.92 -0.78 -5.24
C PHE A 819 33.58 -2.24 -4.96
N TYR A 820 32.34 -2.50 -4.54
CA TYR A 820 31.83 -3.85 -4.38
C TYR A 820 31.04 -4.26 -5.61
N PHE A 821 31.08 -5.54 -5.98
CA PHE A 821 30.30 -6.06 -7.09
C PHE A 821 29.95 -7.55 -6.98
N LEU A 822 28.91 -7.94 -7.72
CA LEU A 822 28.38 -9.28 -7.83
C LEU A 822 27.96 -9.55 -9.28
N LEU A 823 28.32 -10.73 -9.79
CA LEU A 823 27.92 -11.21 -11.11
C LEU A 823 27.08 -12.47 -10.95
N ILE A 824 25.93 -12.55 -11.61
CA ILE A 824 25.05 -13.72 -11.60
C ILE A 824 24.60 -14.02 -13.03
N ARG A 825 24.97 -15.18 -13.58
CA ARG A 825 24.32 -15.74 -14.77
C ARG A 825 23.14 -16.59 -14.36
N GLN A 826 21.97 -16.31 -14.93
CA GLN A 826 20.71 -17.00 -14.65
C GLN A 826 20.19 -17.65 -15.93
N ASN A 827 19.96 -18.95 -15.87
CA ASN A 827 19.35 -19.71 -16.96
C ASN A 827 18.01 -20.28 -16.46
N GLN A 828 16.90 -19.83 -17.04
CA GLN A 828 15.54 -20.21 -16.67
C GLN A 828 14.83 -20.91 -17.83
N THR A 829 14.06 -21.95 -17.51
CA THR A 829 13.18 -22.67 -18.44
C THR A 829 11.83 -22.84 -17.74
N ILE A 830 10.71 -22.44 -18.35
CA ILE A 830 9.38 -22.62 -17.76
C ILE A 830 9.18 -24.09 -17.35
N GLY A 831 8.77 -24.28 -16.10
CA GLY A 831 8.53 -25.59 -15.50
C GLY A 831 9.79 -26.35 -15.05
N LYS A 832 10.98 -25.72 -15.04
CA LYS A 832 12.23 -26.29 -14.48
C LYS A 832 12.87 -25.36 -13.45
N GLU A 833 13.76 -25.90 -12.62
CA GLU A 833 14.55 -25.11 -11.66
C GLU A 833 15.57 -24.19 -12.36
N ASP A 834 15.74 -22.98 -11.82
CA ASP A 834 16.70 -21.98 -12.29
C ASP A 834 18.14 -22.44 -12.02
N ARG A 835 19.02 -22.31 -13.03
CA ARG A 835 20.46 -22.55 -12.88
C ARG A 835 21.20 -21.21 -12.74
N ASN A 836 21.77 -20.96 -11.56
CA ASN A 836 22.46 -19.71 -11.22
C ASN A 836 23.98 -19.93 -11.04
N TYR A 837 24.80 -19.14 -11.73
CA TYR A 837 26.26 -19.13 -11.61
C TYR A 837 26.73 -17.76 -11.10
N CYS A 838 27.41 -17.72 -9.95
CA CYS A 838 27.73 -16.46 -9.27
C CYS A 838 29.24 -16.23 -9.08
N TRP A 839 29.68 -14.99 -9.25
CA TRP A 839 30.95 -14.51 -8.71
C TRP A 839 30.75 -13.32 -7.77
N PRO A 840 31.32 -13.35 -6.56
CA PRO A 840 31.91 -14.53 -5.89
C PRO A 840 30.94 -15.70 -5.71
N PRO A 841 31.42 -16.91 -5.35
CA PRO A 841 30.53 -18.00 -4.94
C PRO A 841 29.57 -17.54 -3.83
N SER A 842 28.28 -17.80 -4.00
CA SER A 842 27.25 -17.37 -3.06
C SER A 842 27.51 -17.90 -1.65
N ARG A 843 27.64 -17.01 -0.68
CA ARG A 843 27.67 -17.32 0.76
C ARG A 843 26.28 -17.51 1.33
N VAL A 844 25.31 -16.75 0.80
CA VAL A 844 23.88 -16.85 1.11
C VAL A 844 23.09 -17.09 -0.17
N VAL A 845 21.99 -17.83 -0.08
CA VAL A 845 21.10 -18.07 -1.22
C VAL A 845 20.35 -16.77 -1.54
N PRO A 846 20.56 -16.14 -2.72
CA PRO A 846 19.86 -14.92 -3.07
C PRO A 846 18.37 -15.22 -3.26
N ARG A 847 17.51 -14.38 -2.69
CA ARG A 847 16.05 -14.46 -2.84
C ARG A 847 15.57 -13.36 -3.78
N LEU A 848 14.49 -13.62 -4.50
CA LEU A 848 13.83 -12.58 -5.31
C LEU A 848 13.23 -11.50 -4.38
N ARG A 849 13.57 -10.24 -4.66
CA ARG A 849 13.13 -9.07 -3.90
C ARG A 849 12.40 -8.12 -4.83
N LEU A 850 11.32 -7.49 -4.37
CA LEU A 850 10.52 -6.60 -5.24
C LEU A 850 11.38 -5.42 -5.75
N ASN A 851 11.27 -5.10 -7.04
CA ASN A 851 12.08 -4.09 -7.75
C ASN A 851 13.60 -4.34 -7.78
N PHE A 852 14.02 -5.50 -7.28
CA PHE A 852 15.39 -5.98 -7.34
C PHE A 852 15.43 -7.31 -8.10
N SER A 853 16.56 -7.62 -8.73
CA SER A 853 16.78 -8.96 -9.27
C SER A 853 17.09 -9.93 -8.12
N ILE A 854 17.43 -11.19 -8.40
CA ILE A 854 17.90 -12.13 -7.37
C ILE A 854 19.33 -11.78 -6.94
N TYR A 855 19.52 -10.74 -6.14
CA TYR A 855 20.83 -10.32 -5.67
C TYR A 855 20.85 -10.15 -4.15
N SER A 856 21.99 -10.48 -3.52
CA SER A 856 22.23 -10.24 -2.10
C SER A 856 23.58 -9.52 -1.93
N PRO A 857 23.61 -8.35 -1.25
CA PRO A 857 24.85 -7.64 -0.95
C PRO A 857 25.88 -8.47 -0.17
N GLU A 858 25.43 -9.44 0.62
CA GLU A 858 26.29 -10.34 1.41
C GLU A 858 27.18 -11.23 0.52
N ASN A 859 26.83 -11.39 -0.75
CA ASN A 859 27.61 -12.16 -1.72
C ASN A 859 28.64 -11.32 -2.48
N PHE A 860 28.78 -10.02 -2.22
CA PHE A 860 29.65 -9.16 -3.03
C PHE A 860 31.13 -9.46 -2.81
N GLY A 861 31.89 -9.37 -3.90
CA GLY A 861 33.34 -9.22 -3.88
C GLY A 861 33.72 -7.74 -3.97
N CYS A 862 35.02 -7.44 -4.04
CA CYS A 862 35.50 -6.07 -4.21
C CYS A 862 36.61 -5.95 -5.27
N PHE A 863 36.78 -4.73 -5.76
CA PHE A 863 37.99 -4.30 -6.47
C PHE A 863 39.13 -4.05 -5.47
N PRO A 864 40.39 -4.24 -5.89
CA PRO A 864 41.53 -4.00 -5.01
C PRO A 864 41.69 -2.50 -4.77
N GLU A 865 42.18 -2.12 -3.60
CA GLU A 865 42.34 -0.70 -3.22
C GLU A 865 43.43 0.05 -4.01
N ASN A 866 44.16 -0.64 -4.89
CA ASN A 866 45.22 -0.07 -5.70
C ASN A 866 44.84 -0.03 -7.19
N ASN A 867 44.56 1.18 -7.70
CA ASN A 867 45.11 1.69 -8.95
C ASN A 867 44.64 3.15 -9.18
N GLY A 868 45.42 4.08 -8.61
CA GLY A 868 45.43 5.52 -8.96
C GLY A 868 44.55 6.40 -8.10
#